data_AF-A0A0F5ZM80-F1
#
_entry.id   AF-A0A0F5ZM80-F1
#
_cell.length_a   1.000
_cell.length_b   1.000
_cell.length_c   1.000
_cell.angle_alpha   90.00
_cell.angle_beta   90.00
_cell.angle_gamma   90.00
#
_symmetry.space_group_name_H-M   'P 1'
#
loop_
_entity.id
_entity.type
_entity.pdbx_description
1 polymer ?
#
loop_
_entity_poly.entity_id
_entity_poly.type
_entity_poly.pdbx_seq_one_letter_code
_entity_poly.pdbx_strand_id
1 'polypeptide(L)'
;MLSADAGVTLKGTIDSAADLQVRSDGDLDNEAALFANGALSLQAAQALRTAADVQARTVTLQAAQASNRGRVLASGDIELRAGQIDNSGVIVAGLLADGKVGSTGSVTLDARQQLRNGGQINAGHQIHLLGDSLLLEGGQVWSGGTLLAQARSGEWRNIGGSLAAIGLLDLRATDLLRNAGSLQGTRIGLLAAALDNSAGELLQTGTDPFELGLTGALRNTGGRIAANAGSVHLKAAQLLNQGGRIEHAGTGVLKIETGTLDNSNAGLIVGNGEADVAVAGRLDNSGGTLTAGSGARVTGTEIVNTGGRLDAGGNLTVDAAGALDNRTGTIVQRGSGQLQVLASQLDNSNGLLGAEGNARVTSRTGDLRNVDGNLYARQQLALDVAGALANQRGLVHGGTSLDLQIRQALDNSQGNIEAQGAANIRAASVGNRGGRIVANGTGQLSLESAAALDNRGGTLGSTGGALTLTAGSVDNRAEGGQAKLVAGTDLRLQTASLDNAGSMVHAANTLYLERAGAQVFNVGGQLSAGNLLRLDLAALDNSNGRLLSRQSQLTLGSLANGGGEISAYEALGARLQAFSGIGRLFGGSELRLTLAGDYVHGNGQRLESNGLLKLDVAGALVNQGRLESKGTLEVSAARIENTAGGQFNATAGNGSGRVALSTAGDSAMPVAWTAIRWRCRLPTSPTPAP
;
A
#
# COMPACT_ATOMS: atom_id res chain seq x y z
N MET A 1 -38.70 68.20 14.32
CA MET A 1 -39.27 67.39 13.22
C MET A 1 -39.30 68.27 11.97
N LEU A 2 -38.69 67.81 10.87
CA LEU A 2 -38.84 68.39 9.54
C LEU A 2 -39.70 67.41 8.71
N SER A 3 -40.77 67.90 8.09
CA SER A 3 -41.65 67.08 7.26
C SER A 3 -42.01 67.85 6.00
N ALA A 4 -42.01 67.20 4.84
CA ALA A 4 -42.42 67.78 3.57
C ALA A 4 -43.13 66.77 2.67
N ASP A 5 -44.16 67.25 1.95
CA ASP A 5 -44.93 66.46 0.98
C ASP A 5 -44.17 66.29 -0.36
N ALA A 6 -43.08 67.04 -0.56
CA ALA A 6 -42.20 67.01 -1.72
C ALA A 6 -40.79 66.52 -1.33
N GLY A 7 -39.90 66.42 -2.33
CA GLY A 7 -38.49 66.08 -2.10
C GLY A 7 -37.78 67.07 -1.17
N VAL A 8 -36.87 66.56 -0.34
CA VAL A 8 -36.09 67.33 0.63
C VAL A 8 -34.61 67.18 0.31
N THR A 9 -33.91 68.31 0.16
CA THR A 9 -32.45 68.34 0.13
C THR A 9 -31.94 69.07 1.38
N LEU A 10 -31.15 68.39 2.19
CA LEU A 10 -30.51 68.96 3.37
C LEU A 10 -29.09 69.40 3.01
N LYS A 11 -28.72 70.64 3.35
CA LYS A 11 -27.36 71.18 3.15
C LYS A 11 -26.85 71.86 4.41
N GLY A 12 -25.53 71.92 4.59
CA GLY A 12 -24.88 72.57 5.72
C GLY A 12 -24.74 71.65 6.94
N THR A 13 -25.00 72.18 8.13
CA THR A 13 -24.92 71.43 9.39
C THR A 13 -26.23 71.58 10.15
N ILE A 14 -26.79 70.46 10.61
CA ILE A 14 -27.97 70.42 11.48
C ILE A 14 -27.55 69.71 12.76
N ASP A 15 -27.52 70.45 13.87
CA ASP A 15 -27.12 69.94 15.20
C ASP A 15 -28.30 70.05 16.17
N SER A 16 -28.68 68.94 16.80
CA SER A 16 -29.78 68.84 17.74
C SER A 16 -29.30 68.25 19.07
N ALA A 17 -29.56 68.97 20.17
CA ALA A 17 -29.32 68.45 21.52
C ALA A 17 -30.30 67.33 21.94
N ALA A 18 -31.32 67.05 21.12
CA ALA A 18 -32.37 66.05 21.36
C ALA A 18 -32.50 65.13 20.13
N ASP A 19 -33.70 64.56 19.92
CA ASP A 19 -33.99 63.75 18.73
C ASP A 19 -34.10 64.63 17.47
N LEU A 20 -33.69 64.10 16.32
CA LEU A 20 -33.84 64.70 15.00
C LEU A 20 -34.67 63.78 14.12
N GLN A 21 -35.76 64.29 13.53
CA GLN A 21 -36.59 63.54 12.61
C GLN A 21 -36.78 64.34 11.33
N VAL A 22 -36.48 63.74 10.18
CA VAL A 22 -36.72 64.28 8.85
C VAL A 22 -37.55 63.29 8.06
N ARG A 23 -38.67 63.77 7.52
CA ARG A 23 -39.56 62.99 6.66
C ARG A 23 -39.78 63.70 5.33
N SER A 24 -39.72 62.95 4.24
CA SER A 24 -40.13 63.37 2.90
C SER A 24 -41.08 62.32 2.31
N ASP A 25 -42.18 62.77 1.73
CA ASP A 25 -43.05 61.91 0.90
C ASP A 25 -42.50 61.76 -0.55
N GLY A 26 -41.32 62.31 -0.85
CA GLY A 26 -40.56 62.14 -2.09
C GLY A 26 -39.15 61.58 -1.85
N ASP A 27 -38.15 62.16 -2.52
CA ASP A 27 -36.72 61.88 -2.31
C ASP A 27 -36.17 62.68 -1.11
N LEU A 28 -35.24 62.10 -0.35
CA LEU A 28 -34.47 62.77 0.70
C LEU A 28 -32.99 62.67 0.38
N ASP A 29 -32.40 63.78 -0.06
CA ASP A 29 -30.97 63.90 -0.33
C ASP A 29 -30.29 64.61 0.85
N ASN A 30 -29.55 63.85 1.67
CA ASN A 30 -28.75 64.39 2.75
C ASN A 30 -27.32 64.71 2.30
N GLU A 31 -27.08 65.98 2.01
CA GLU A 31 -25.76 66.59 1.81
C GLU A 31 -25.28 67.35 3.07
N ALA A 32 -26.07 67.35 4.14
CA ALA A 32 -25.74 68.03 5.39
C ALA A 32 -25.09 67.09 6.41
N ALA A 33 -24.20 67.65 7.24
CA ALA A 33 -23.75 66.98 8.45
C ALA A 33 -24.88 67.05 9.50
N LEU A 34 -25.43 65.89 9.87
CA LEU A 34 -26.53 65.78 10.82
C LEU A 34 -26.04 65.19 12.14
N PHE A 35 -26.26 65.92 13.24
CA PHE A 35 -25.87 65.53 14.59
C PHE A 35 -27.09 65.54 15.53
N ALA A 36 -27.25 64.48 16.32
CA ALA A 36 -28.28 64.38 17.35
C ALA A 36 -27.76 63.67 18.61
N ASN A 37 -27.93 64.25 19.81
CA ASN A 37 -27.59 63.54 21.06
C ASN A 37 -28.53 62.35 21.34
N GLY A 38 -29.75 62.42 20.81
CA GLY A 38 -30.79 61.39 20.95
C GLY A 38 -30.88 60.47 19.72
N ALA A 39 -32.10 60.18 19.28
CA ALA A 39 -32.38 59.43 18.07
C ALA A 39 -32.38 60.33 16.83
N LEU A 40 -31.88 59.82 15.71
CA LEU A 40 -31.96 60.45 14.40
C LEU A 40 -32.71 59.55 13.43
N SER A 41 -33.82 60.03 12.89
CA SER A 41 -34.65 59.31 11.92
C SER A 41 -34.74 60.06 10.59
N LEU A 42 -34.38 59.40 9.49
CA LEU A 42 -34.57 59.88 8.12
C LEU A 42 -35.54 58.95 7.38
N GLN A 43 -36.68 59.48 6.95
CA GLN A 43 -37.70 58.74 6.22
C GLN A 43 -37.97 59.38 4.86
N ALA A 44 -37.86 58.60 3.79
CA ALA A 44 -38.23 58.98 2.43
C ALA A 44 -39.25 57.99 1.86
N ALA A 45 -40.23 58.44 1.10
CA ALA A 45 -41.13 57.51 0.40
C ALA A 45 -40.44 56.86 -0.83
N GLN A 46 -39.51 57.58 -1.47
CA GLN A 46 -38.78 57.13 -2.65
C GLN A 46 -37.30 56.87 -2.31
N ALA A 47 -36.37 57.73 -2.75
CA ALA A 47 -34.94 57.54 -2.51
C ALA A 47 -34.46 58.29 -1.27
N LEU A 48 -33.61 57.64 -0.47
CA LEU A 48 -32.83 58.26 0.60
C LEU A 48 -31.35 58.19 0.22
N ARG A 49 -30.70 59.33 0.02
CA ARG A 49 -29.27 59.40 -0.33
C ARG A 49 -28.50 60.10 0.78
N THR A 50 -27.60 59.39 1.46
CA THR A 50 -26.73 59.96 2.50
C THR A 50 -25.32 60.12 1.96
N ALA A 51 -24.93 61.36 1.67
CA ALA A 51 -23.61 61.71 1.13
C ALA A 51 -22.68 62.37 2.17
N ALA A 52 -23.25 62.93 3.24
CA ALA A 52 -22.54 63.56 4.35
C ALA A 52 -22.69 62.75 5.66
N ASP A 53 -22.07 63.24 6.74
CA ASP A 53 -22.06 62.59 8.04
C ASP A 53 -23.45 62.62 8.71
N VAL A 54 -23.86 61.48 9.23
CA VAL A 54 -25.05 61.31 10.06
C VAL A 54 -24.60 60.68 11.36
N GLN A 55 -24.75 61.37 12.49
CA GLN A 55 -24.28 60.89 13.79
C GLN A 55 -25.33 61.06 14.88
N ALA A 56 -25.64 59.98 15.60
CA ALA A 56 -26.59 60.02 16.72
C ALA A 56 -26.33 58.96 17.81
N ARG A 57 -27.17 58.91 18.85
CA ARG A 57 -27.21 57.73 19.75
C ARG A 57 -27.80 56.53 19.03
N THR A 58 -28.90 56.73 18.31
CA THR A 58 -29.52 55.70 17.47
C THR A 58 -29.90 56.30 16.13
N VAL A 59 -29.60 55.62 15.03
CA VAL A 59 -29.94 56.09 13.68
C VAL A 59 -30.94 55.14 13.03
N THR A 60 -32.07 55.67 12.56
CA THR A 60 -33.07 54.92 11.80
C THR A 60 -33.24 55.54 10.42
N LEU A 61 -33.07 54.74 9.38
CA LEU A 61 -33.18 55.16 7.99
C LEU A 61 -34.25 54.30 7.30
N GLN A 62 -35.20 54.92 6.61
CA GLN A 62 -36.26 54.19 5.91
C GLN A 62 -36.56 54.78 4.55
N ALA A 63 -36.55 53.95 3.51
CA ALA A 63 -36.83 54.38 2.13
C ALA A 63 -37.40 53.25 1.24
N ALA A 64 -37.80 53.57 0.02
CA ALA A 64 -37.96 52.55 -1.02
C ALA A 64 -36.59 52.14 -1.58
N GLN A 65 -35.69 53.12 -1.80
CA GLN A 65 -34.29 52.91 -2.15
C GLN A 65 -33.40 53.72 -1.23
N ALA A 66 -32.35 53.11 -0.67
CA ALA A 66 -31.40 53.79 0.18
C ALA A 66 -29.99 53.64 -0.37
N SER A 67 -29.26 54.75 -0.47
CA SER A 67 -27.84 54.75 -0.82
C SER A 67 -27.04 55.51 0.23
N ASN A 68 -26.00 54.87 0.76
CA ASN A 68 -25.04 55.51 1.64
C ASN A 68 -23.67 55.60 0.95
N ARG A 69 -23.21 56.84 0.76
CA ARG A 69 -21.86 57.19 0.29
C ARG A 69 -21.06 57.95 1.36
N GLY A 70 -21.73 58.50 2.36
CA GLY A 70 -21.15 59.21 3.51
C GLY A 70 -20.87 58.30 4.70
N ARG A 71 -20.83 58.90 5.90
CA ARG A 71 -20.63 58.18 7.17
C ARG A 71 -21.93 58.18 7.98
N VAL A 72 -22.41 57.00 8.36
CA VAL A 72 -23.53 56.84 9.31
C VAL A 72 -22.97 56.24 10.59
N LEU A 73 -22.98 57.02 11.66
CA LEU A 73 -22.31 56.72 12.92
C LEU A 73 -23.33 56.72 14.06
N ALA A 74 -23.31 55.70 14.91
CA ALA A 74 -24.12 55.67 16.13
C ALA A 74 -23.29 55.20 17.33
N SER A 75 -23.50 55.82 18.50
CA SER A 75 -22.97 55.29 19.77
C SER A 75 -23.77 54.07 20.28
N GLY A 76 -25.03 53.94 19.85
CA GLY A 76 -25.90 52.78 20.01
C GLY A 76 -26.13 52.06 18.68
N ASP A 77 -27.40 51.90 18.29
CA ASP A 77 -27.81 51.07 17.16
C ASP A 77 -28.08 51.86 15.86
N ILE A 78 -27.88 51.19 14.73
CA ILE A 78 -28.25 51.66 13.39
C ILE A 78 -29.22 50.67 12.76
N GLU A 79 -30.34 51.18 12.26
CA GLU A 79 -31.30 50.42 11.47
C GLU A 79 -31.56 51.11 10.13
N LEU A 80 -31.38 50.40 9.03
CA LEU A 80 -31.74 50.86 7.69
C LEU A 80 -32.66 49.85 7.03
N ARG A 81 -33.89 50.27 6.71
CA ARG A 81 -34.87 49.44 6.01
C ARG A 81 -35.19 50.04 4.65
N ALA A 82 -35.01 49.26 3.58
CA ALA A 82 -35.41 49.69 2.24
C ALA A 82 -35.86 48.54 1.35
N GLY A 83 -36.37 48.83 0.14
CA GLY A 83 -36.47 47.83 -0.91
C GLY A 83 -35.06 47.44 -1.38
N GLN A 84 -34.26 48.44 -1.71
CA GLN A 84 -32.88 48.32 -2.17
C GLN A 84 -31.95 49.11 -1.24
N ILE A 85 -30.84 48.51 -0.81
CA ILE A 85 -29.79 49.17 -0.01
C ILE A 85 -28.47 49.09 -0.79
N ASP A 86 -27.84 50.21 -1.07
CA ASP A 86 -26.48 50.30 -1.62
C ASP A 86 -25.57 51.07 -0.65
N ASN A 87 -24.67 50.36 0.03
CA ASN A 87 -23.64 50.96 0.87
C ASN A 87 -22.28 50.94 0.17
N SER A 88 -21.76 52.12 -0.15
CA SER A 88 -20.37 52.34 -0.58
C SER A 88 -19.59 53.25 0.39
N GLY A 89 -20.28 53.83 1.37
CA GLY A 89 -19.70 54.62 2.45
C GLY A 89 -19.36 53.79 3.69
N VAL A 90 -19.47 54.43 4.86
CA VAL A 90 -19.12 53.84 6.16
C VAL A 90 -20.35 53.82 7.06
N ILE A 91 -20.63 52.67 7.69
CA ILE A 91 -21.67 52.49 8.70
C ILE A 91 -21.01 51.95 9.97
N VAL A 92 -21.17 52.63 11.10
CA VAL A 92 -20.57 52.21 12.38
C VAL A 92 -21.56 52.37 13.53
N ALA A 93 -21.92 51.26 14.17
CA ALA A 93 -22.70 51.24 15.41
C ALA A 93 -21.81 50.90 16.61
N GLY A 94 -22.14 51.42 17.80
CA GLY A 94 -21.34 51.22 19.01
C GLY A 94 -20.10 52.09 19.12
N LEU A 95 -20.08 53.25 18.45
CA LEU A 95 -18.94 54.15 18.46
C LEU A 95 -18.75 54.79 19.85
N LEU A 96 -17.55 54.63 20.42
CA LEU A 96 -17.13 55.26 21.66
C LEU A 96 -16.65 56.70 21.42
N ALA A 97 -16.55 57.48 22.50
CA ALA A 97 -16.08 58.86 22.43
C ALA A 97 -14.63 59.01 21.93
N ASP A 98 -13.81 57.95 22.04
CA ASP A 98 -12.44 57.91 21.52
C ASP A 98 -12.37 57.51 20.03
N GLY A 99 -13.52 57.33 19.37
CA GLY A 99 -13.62 56.97 17.96
C GLY A 99 -13.44 55.48 17.66
N LYS A 100 -13.28 54.62 18.68
CA LYS A 100 -13.23 53.16 18.52
C LYS A 100 -14.63 52.55 18.56
N VAL A 101 -14.76 51.35 18.00
CA VAL A 101 -15.98 50.56 18.15
C VAL A 101 -15.93 49.83 19.49
N GLY A 102 -16.93 50.04 20.35
CA GLY A 102 -17.07 49.40 21.65
C GLY A 102 -17.61 47.97 21.57
N SER A 103 -18.19 47.48 22.66
CA SER A 103 -18.79 46.13 22.76
C SER A 103 -20.32 46.12 22.69
N THR A 104 -20.93 47.28 22.44
CA THR A 104 -22.39 47.49 22.33
C THR A 104 -22.71 48.04 20.94
N GLY A 105 -23.99 48.16 20.60
CA GLY A 105 -24.43 48.73 19.33
C GLY A 105 -24.51 47.70 18.21
N SER A 106 -25.62 47.73 17.50
CA SER A 106 -25.99 46.78 16.47
C SER A 106 -26.25 47.50 15.15
N VAL A 107 -25.90 46.87 14.03
CA VAL A 107 -26.34 47.32 12.70
C VAL A 107 -27.37 46.32 12.16
N THR A 108 -28.54 46.80 11.75
CA THR A 108 -29.49 46.03 10.95
C THR A 108 -29.71 46.72 9.62
N LEU A 109 -29.30 46.07 8.54
CA LEU A 109 -29.63 46.46 7.17
C LEU A 109 -30.65 45.44 6.63
N ASP A 110 -31.89 45.88 6.45
CA ASP A 110 -32.98 45.03 5.97
C ASP A 110 -33.48 45.54 4.61
N ALA A 111 -32.98 44.91 3.54
CA ALA A 111 -33.46 45.10 2.19
C ALA A 111 -34.58 44.10 1.89
N ARG A 112 -35.72 44.56 1.35
CA ARG A 112 -36.78 43.66 0.86
C ARG A 112 -36.45 43.02 -0.48
N GLN A 113 -35.43 43.49 -1.17
CA GLN A 113 -34.97 42.98 -2.47
C GLN A 113 -33.45 42.76 -2.42
N GLN A 114 -32.62 43.75 -2.72
CA GLN A 114 -31.17 43.56 -2.75
C GLN A 114 -30.47 44.47 -1.74
N LEU A 115 -29.51 43.88 -1.03
CA LEU A 115 -28.51 44.59 -0.27
C LEU A 115 -27.17 44.46 -1.00
N ARG A 116 -26.59 45.58 -1.40
CA ARG A 116 -25.23 45.67 -1.92
C ARG A 116 -24.36 46.42 -0.92
N ASN A 117 -23.21 45.85 -0.58
CA ASN A 117 -22.21 46.53 0.23
C ASN A 117 -20.84 46.41 -0.44
N GLY A 118 -20.35 47.55 -0.92
CA GLY A 118 -18.95 47.77 -1.32
C GLY A 118 -18.18 48.65 -0.33
N GLY A 119 -18.85 49.17 0.71
CA GLY A 119 -18.29 50.01 1.76
C GLY A 119 -17.93 49.26 3.03
N GLN A 120 -17.86 49.98 4.15
CA GLN A 120 -17.55 49.45 5.49
C GLN A 120 -18.81 49.39 6.36
N ILE A 121 -18.97 48.30 7.11
CA ILE A 121 -20.02 48.14 8.12
C ILE A 121 -19.41 47.53 9.38
N ASN A 122 -19.37 48.29 10.48
CA ASN A 122 -18.81 47.84 11.75
C ASN A 122 -19.85 47.95 12.87
N ALA A 123 -19.92 46.96 13.76
CA ALA A 123 -20.73 47.03 14.97
C ALA A 123 -20.03 46.40 16.17
N GLY A 124 -20.20 47.00 17.34
CA GLY A 124 -19.60 46.49 18.57
C GLY A 124 -20.23 45.21 19.12
N HIS A 125 -21.49 44.94 18.78
CA HIS A 125 -22.22 43.77 19.28
C HIS A 125 -22.69 42.82 18.18
N GLN A 126 -23.56 43.26 17.27
CA GLN A 126 -24.11 42.38 16.23
C GLN A 126 -24.40 43.12 14.92
N ILE A 127 -24.33 42.37 13.81
CA ILE A 127 -24.71 42.86 12.48
C ILE A 127 -25.70 41.89 11.87
N HIS A 128 -26.83 42.40 11.38
CA HIS A 128 -27.77 41.68 10.53
C HIS A 128 -27.81 42.32 9.14
N LEU A 129 -27.41 41.54 8.12
CA LEU A 129 -27.53 41.89 6.71
C LEU A 129 -28.59 40.99 6.08
N LEU A 130 -29.74 41.56 5.75
CA LEU A 130 -30.89 40.83 5.23
C LEU A 130 -31.27 41.36 3.85
N GLY A 131 -31.50 40.46 2.91
CA GLY A 131 -31.92 40.76 1.54
C GLY A 131 -32.62 39.56 0.92
N ASP A 132 -33.39 39.76 -0.14
CA ASP A 132 -33.66 38.65 -1.08
C ASP A 132 -32.34 38.23 -1.73
N SER A 133 -31.56 39.20 -2.22
CA SER A 133 -30.16 39.02 -2.63
C SER A 133 -29.21 39.85 -1.76
N LEU A 134 -28.04 39.28 -1.47
CA LEU A 134 -26.97 39.88 -0.69
C LEU A 134 -25.66 39.84 -1.49
N LEU A 135 -25.16 41.01 -1.86
CA LEU A 135 -23.98 41.21 -2.70
C LEU A 135 -22.90 41.98 -1.95
N LEU A 136 -21.80 41.32 -1.59
CA LEU A 136 -20.63 41.90 -0.94
C LEU A 136 -19.49 41.96 -1.95
N GLU A 137 -19.31 43.13 -2.56
CA GLU A 137 -18.38 43.35 -3.67
C GLU A 137 -17.23 44.25 -3.20
N GLY A 138 -16.16 43.65 -2.68
CA GLY A 138 -15.04 44.37 -2.07
C GLY A 138 -15.34 45.02 -0.70
N GLY A 139 -16.59 44.91 -0.22
CA GLY A 139 -17.01 45.49 1.05
C GLY A 139 -16.39 44.80 2.28
N GLN A 140 -16.29 45.55 3.38
CA GLN A 140 -15.77 45.06 4.65
C GLN A 140 -16.87 45.09 5.71
N VAL A 141 -17.07 43.98 6.41
CA VAL A 141 -18.07 43.86 7.48
C VAL A 141 -17.40 43.27 8.70
N TRP A 142 -17.46 43.96 9.84
CA TRP A 142 -16.88 43.51 11.09
C TRP A 142 -17.89 43.59 12.24
N SER A 143 -18.09 42.47 12.94
CA SER A 143 -18.92 42.40 14.13
C SER A 143 -18.08 42.01 15.35
N GLY A 144 -18.19 42.79 16.43
CA GLY A 144 -17.64 42.45 17.74
C GLY A 144 -18.32 41.25 18.42
N GLY A 145 -19.44 40.75 17.87
CA GLY A 145 -20.13 39.54 18.33
C GLY A 145 -20.65 38.72 17.14
N THR A 146 -21.96 38.68 16.94
CA THR A 146 -22.60 37.87 15.88
C THR A 146 -22.75 38.66 14.58
N LEU A 147 -22.52 38.02 13.44
CA LEU A 147 -22.81 38.55 12.11
C LEU A 147 -23.75 37.57 11.41
N LEU A 148 -25.01 37.95 11.19
CA LEU A 148 -25.96 37.25 10.34
C LEU A 148 -25.97 37.88 8.95
N ALA A 149 -25.70 37.08 7.93
CA ALA A 149 -25.76 37.47 6.52
C ALA A 149 -26.71 36.52 5.76
N GLN A 150 -27.94 36.98 5.50
CA GLN A 150 -29.01 36.16 4.96
C GLN A 150 -29.54 36.69 3.62
N ALA A 151 -29.48 35.82 2.60
CA ALA A 151 -30.25 35.95 1.36
C ALA A 151 -31.52 35.08 1.48
N ARG A 152 -32.71 35.66 1.31
CA ARG A 152 -34.00 34.97 1.50
C ARG A 152 -34.43 34.14 0.29
N SER A 153 -33.99 34.49 -0.92
CA SER A 153 -34.46 33.84 -2.15
C SER A 153 -33.50 33.93 -3.34
N GLY A 154 -32.63 34.95 -3.38
CA GLY A 154 -31.73 35.26 -4.48
C GLY A 154 -30.27 34.98 -4.18
N GLU A 155 -29.38 35.78 -4.78
CA GLU A 155 -27.94 35.52 -4.73
C GLU A 155 -27.36 35.83 -3.35
N TRP A 156 -26.51 34.94 -2.83
CA TRP A 156 -25.55 35.27 -1.78
C TRP A 156 -24.16 35.24 -2.40
N ARG A 157 -23.51 36.40 -2.51
CA ARG A 157 -22.19 36.54 -3.15
C ARG A 157 -21.26 37.41 -2.33
N ASN A 158 -20.07 36.88 -2.07
CA ASN A 158 -18.93 37.63 -1.58
C ASN A 158 -17.80 37.56 -2.62
N ILE A 159 -17.46 38.68 -3.25
CA ILE A 159 -16.39 38.77 -4.26
C ILE A 159 -15.40 39.82 -3.79
N GLY A 160 -14.21 39.39 -3.39
CA GLY A 160 -13.16 40.26 -2.84
C GLY A 160 -13.53 40.97 -1.53
N GLY A 161 -14.72 40.73 -0.97
CA GLY A 161 -15.15 41.29 0.30
C GLY A 161 -14.67 40.47 1.49
N SER A 162 -14.75 41.07 2.69
CA SER A 162 -14.37 40.45 3.96
C SER A 162 -15.50 40.55 4.97
N LEU A 163 -15.89 39.43 5.55
CA LEU A 163 -16.82 39.35 6.67
C LEU A 163 -16.11 38.71 7.85
N ALA A 164 -16.03 39.43 8.96
CA ALA A 164 -15.38 38.98 10.18
C ALA A 164 -16.32 39.11 11.38
N ALA A 165 -16.43 38.05 12.18
CA ALA A 165 -17.17 38.05 13.44
C ALA A 165 -16.28 37.52 14.57
N ILE A 166 -16.20 38.25 15.69
CA ILE A 166 -15.49 37.75 16.88
C ILE A 166 -16.26 36.59 17.53
N GLY A 167 -17.57 36.51 17.34
CA GLY A 167 -18.42 35.40 17.78
C GLY A 167 -18.79 34.47 16.62
N LEU A 168 -20.09 34.42 16.33
CA LEU A 168 -20.67 33.60 15.27
C LEU A 168 -20.78 34.39 13.96
N LEU A 169 -20.22 33.85 12.90
CA LEU A 169 -20.56 34.22 11.52
C LEU A 169 -21.64 33.24 11.01
N ASP A 170 -22.89 33.70 10.93
CA ASP A 170 -24.05 32.92 10.47
C ASP A 170 -24.41 33.32 9.03
N LEU A 171 -24.21 32.39 8.10
CA LEU A 171 -24.38 32.59 6.68
C LEU A 171 -25.57 31.77 6.19
N ARG A 172 -26.55 32.43 5.55
CA ARG A 172 -27.76 31.76 5.10
C ARG A 172 -28.10 32.10 3.65
N ALA A 173 -28.21 31.07 2.83
CA ALA A 173 -28.69 31.13 1.46
C ALA A 173 -29.64 29.95 1.21
N THR A 174 -30.60 30.10 0.30
CA THR A 174 -31.54 29.03 -0.03
C THR A 174 -30.94 27.96 -0.93
N ASP A 175 -30.12 28.37 -1.90
CA ASP A 175 -29.55 27.50 -2.92
C ASP A 175 -28.01 27.53 -2.87
N LEU A 176 -27.39 28.51 -3.54
CA LEU A 176 -25.94 28.59 -3.67
C LEU A 176 -25.37 29.80 -2.93
N LEU A 177 -24.41 29.54 -2.05
CA LEU A 177 -23.53 30.53 -1.47
C LEU A 177 -22.24 30.63 -2.29
N ARG A 178 -21.91 31.81 -2.83
CA ARG A 178 -20.65 32.02 -3.56
C ARG A 178 -19.69 32.91 -2.76
N ASN A 179 -18.51 32.40 -2.48
CA ASN A 179 -17.43 33.10 -1.81
C ASN A 179 -16.14 33.04 -2.66
N ALA A 180 -15.71 34.21 -3.12
CA ALA A 180 -14.40 34.50 -3.68
C ALA A 180 -13.73 35.65 -2.89
N GLY A 181 -14.02 35.72 -1.58
CA GLY A 181 -13.45 36.67 -0.63
C GLY A 181 -13.13 35.96 0.69
N SER A 182 -13.09 36.71 1.79
CA SER A 182 -12.74 36.18 3.13
C SER A 182 -13.97 36.09 4.04
N LEU A 183 -14.19 34.92 4.63
CA LEU A 183 -15.21 34.66 5.65
C LEU A 183 -14.55 34.12 6.91
N GLN A 184 -14.57 34.88 7.99
CA GLN A 184 -13.88 34.54 9.22
C GLN A 184 -14.80 34.67 10.45
N GLY A 185 -14.78 33.65 11.31
CA GLY A 185 -15.48 33.68 12.59
C GLY A 185 -14.79 32.82 13.65
N THR A 186 -15.00 33.11 14.92
CA THR A 186 -14.67 32.15 15.99
C THR A 186 -15.49 30.88 15.82
N ARG A 187 -16.75 31.03 15.42
CA ARG A 187 -17.61 29.95 14.93
C ARG A 187 -18.23 30.37 13.61
N ILE A 188 -18.34 29.45 12.66
CA ILE A 188 -19.06 29.65 11.40
C ILE A 188 -20.26 28.71 11.38
N GLY A 189 -21.45 29.27 11.16
CA GLY A 189 -22.65 28.53 10.78
C GLY A 189 -22.96 28.82 9.33
N LEU A 190 -23.22 27.79 8.52
CA LEU A 190 -23.57 27.95 7.11
C LEU A 190 -24.74 27.05 6.76
N LEU A 191 -25.82 27.67 6.26
CA LEU A 191 -26.98 26.99 5.72
C LEU A 191 -27.13 27.37 4.25
N ALA A 192 -26.88 26.41 3.36
CA ALA A 192 -27.09 26.52 1.92
C ALA A 192 -27.26 25.11 1.32
N ALA A 193 -27.83 25.00 0.12
CA ALA A 193 -27.83 23.72 -0.60
C ALA A 193 -26.43 23.41 -1.15
N ALA A 194 -25.73 24.42 -1.67
CA ALA A 194 -24.39 24.31 -2.23
C ALA A 194 -23.49 25.48 -1.82
N LEU A 195 -22.18 25.24 -1.81
CA LEU A 195 -21.16 26.24 -1.53
C LEU A 195 -20.13 26.27 -2.67
N ASP A 196 -19.91 27.45 -3.24
CA ASP A 196 -18.79 27.72 -4.11
C ASP A 196 -17.81 28.64 -3.40
N ASN A 197 -16.75 28.06 -2.83
CA ASN A 197 -15.62 28.73 -2.21
C ASN A 197 -14.41 28.79 -3.16
N SER A 198 -14.62 28.77 -4.47
CA SER A 198 -13.50 28.80 -5.42
C SER A 198 -12.72 30.11 -5.29
N ALA A 199 -11.40 30.00 -5.06
CA ALA A 199 -10.51 31.13 -4.73
C ALA A 199 -10.88 31.95 -3.47
N GLY A 200 -11.87 31.51 -2.68
CA GLY A 200 -12.27 32.13 -1.43
C GLY A 200 -11.60 31.50 -0.20
N GLU A 201 -11.77 32.14 0.96
CA GLU A 201 -11.35 31.63 2.26
C GLU A 201 -12.54 31.52 3.22
N LEU A 202 -12.70 30.35 3.85
CA LEU A 202 -13.48 30.14 5.06
C LEU A 202 -12.53 29.77 6.21
N LEU A 203 -12.54 30.57 7.27
CA LEU A 203 -11.64 30.39 8.41
C LEU A 203 -12.40 30.39 9.74
N GLN A 204 -12.52 29.21 10.36
CA GLN A 204 -13.00 29.09 11.73
C GLN A 204 -11.82 29.06 12.71
N THR A 205 -11.70 30.09 13.56
CA THR A 205 -10.57 30.24 14.48
C THR A 205 -10.80 29.61 15.86
N GLY A 206 -12.05 29.43 16.26
CA GLY A 206 -12.41 28.80 17.53
C GLY A 206 -12.39 27.28 17.49
N THR A 207 -12.54 26.68 18.68
CA THR A 207 -12.44 25.23 18.91
C THR A 207 -13.79 24.51 18.91
N ASP A 208 -14.89 25.22 18.67
CA ASP A 208 -16.19 24.57 18.50
C ASP A 208 -16.21 23.69 17.25
N PRO A 209 -17.10 22.69 17.16
CA PRO A 209 -17.27 21.92 15.93
C PRO A 209 -17.53 22.82 14.71
N PHE A 210 -16.91 22.48 13.57
CA PHE A 210 -17.18 23.12 12.29
C PHE A 210 -17.96 22.17 11.39
N GLU A 211 -19.19 22.53 11.07
CA GLU A 211 -20.16 21.66 10.40
C GLU A 211 -20.63 22.32 9.10
N LEU A 212 -20.38 21.67 7.96
CA LEU A 212 -20.92 22.06 6.66
C LEU A 212 -21.78 20.93 6.10
N GLY A 213 -23.10 21.03 6.29
CA GLY A 213 -24.08 20.07 5.80
C GLY A 213 -24.77 20.54 4.52
N LEU A 214 -24.22 20.19 3.36
CA LEU A 214 -24.71 20.58 2.04
C LEU A 214 -25.43 19.41 1.36
N THR A 215 -26.54 19.68 0.68
CA THR A 215 -27.25 18.69 -0.14
C THR A 215 -26.71 18.63 -1.57
N GLY A 216 -26.02 19.68 -2.02
CA GLY A 216 -25.40 19.84 -3.33
C GLY A 216 -23.87 19.80 -3.26
N ALA A 217 -23.22 20.53 -4.16
CA ALA A 217 -21.76 20.52 -4.29
C ALA A 217 -21.08 21.48 -3.30
N LEU A 218 -19.93 21.05 -2.78
CA LEU A 218 -18.93 21.88 -2.15
C LEU A 218 -17.78 22.08 -3.14
N ARG A 219 -17.68 23.26 -3.75
CA ARG A 219 -16.55 23.64 -4.61
C ARG A 219 -15.55 24.45 -3.80
N ASN A 220 -14.33 23.95 -3.71
CA ASN A 220 -13.20 24.59 -3.04
C ASN A 220 -11.98 24.66 -3.98
N THR A 221 -12.21 24.67 -5.30
CA THR A 221 -11.14 24.69 -6.31
C THR A 221 -10.30 25.96 -6.16
N GLY A 222 -8.99 25.78 -5.89
CA GLY A 222 -8.07 26.89 -5.59
C GLY A 222 -8.44 27.73 -4.34
N GLY A 223 -9.47 27.32 -3.59
CA GLY A 223 -9.93 27.97 -2.37
C GLY A 223 -9.31 27.36 -1.12
N ARG A 224 -9.68 27.92 0.04
CA ARG A 224 -9.23 27.46 1.34
C ARG A 224 -10.39 27.36 2.33
N ILE A 225 -10.49 26.20 2.99
CA ILE A 225 -11.35 25.97 4.14
C ILE A 225 -10.45 25.52 5.28
N ALA A 226 -10.38 26.30 6.35
CA ALA A 226 -9.52 26.01 7.49
C ALA A 226 -10.28 26.14 8.81
N ALA A 227 -10.07 25.20 9.72
CA ALA A 227 -10.71 25.20 11.03
C ALA A 227 -9.78 24.68 12.14
N ASN A 228 -9.67 25.47 13.21
CA ASN A 228 -9.05 25.08 14.48
C ASN A 228 -10.06 24.41 15.45
N ALA A 229 -11.11 23.82 14.90
CA ALA A 229 -12.22 23.20 15.61
C ALA A 229 -11.78 22.00 16.48
N GLY A 230 -12.65 21.52 17.37
CA GLY A 230 -12.48 20.19 18.00
C GLY A 230 -12.82 19.05 17.04
N SER A 231 -13.66 19.31 16.05
CA SER A 231 -14.00 18.40 14.94
C SER A 231 -14.43 19.20 13.72
N VAL A 232 -14.18 18.67 12.53
CA VAL A 232 -14.68 19.22 11.27
C VAL A 232 -15.51 18.15 10.59
N HIS A 233 -16.75 18.45 10.22
CA HIS A 233 -17.57 17.57 9.38
C HIS A 233 -18.01 18.30 8.13
N LEU A 234 -17.55 17.79 6.98
CA LEU A 234 -17.95 18.24 5.66
C LEU A 234 -18.85 17.18 5.04
N LYS A 235 -20.11 17.52 4.79
CA LYS A 235 -21.07 16.66 4.10
C LYS A 235 -21.57 17.36 2.84
N ALA A 236 -21.44 16.71 1.69
CA ALA A 236 -21.86 17.26 0.40
C ALA A 236 -22.18 16.14 -0.60
N ALA A 237 -23.03 16.37 -1.60
CA ALA A 237 -23.22 15.40 -2.68
C ALA A 237 -21.94 15.21 -3.51
N GLN A 238 -21.18 16.29 -3.73
CA GLN A 238 -19.88 16.27 -4.40
C GLN A 238 -18.92 17.23 -3.69
N LEU A 239 -17.67 16.83 -3.53
CA LEU A 239 -16.60 17.68 -3.00
C LEU A 239 -15.51 17.86 -4.08
N LEU A 240 -15.35 19.10 -4.57
CA LEU A 240 -14.33 19.47 -5.56
C LEU A 240 -13.26 20.33 -4.88
N ASN A 241 -12.07 19.77 -4.67
CA ASN A 241 -10.93 20.38 -3.99
C ASN A 241 -9.68 20.46 -4.88
N GLN A 242 -9.85 20.52 -6.20
CA GLN A 242 -8.75 20.59 -7.16
C GLN A 242 -7.89 21.84 -6.91
N GLY A 243 -6.60 21.67 -6.61
CA GLY A 243 -5.70 22.76 -6.22
C GLY A 243 -6.13 23.56 -4.97
N GLY A 244 -7.18 23.10 -4.28
CA GLY A 244 -7.74 23.72 -3.09
C GLY A 244 -7.14 23.16 -1.80
N ARG A 245 -7.50 23.77 -0.68
CA ARG A 245 -7.03 23.38 0.66
C ARG A 245 -8.19 23.19 1.63
N ILE A 246 -8.21 22.03 2.29
CA ILE A 246 -9.07 21.73 3.43
C ILE A 246 -8.17 21.36 4.59
N GLU A 247 -8.16 22.17 5.64
CA GLU A 247 -7.18 22.11 6.73
C GLU A 247 -7.89 22.07 8.08
N HIS A 248 -7.80 20.93 8.76
CA HIS A 248 -8.21 20.81 10.15
C HIS A 248 -7.00 20.87 11.07
N ALA A 249 -6.79 22.03 11.70
CA ALA A 249 -5.65 22.27 12.60
C ALA A 249 -5.85 21.67 14.00
N GLY A 250 -7.10 21.44 14.39
CA GLY A 250 -7.44 20.80 15.66
C GLY A 250 -7.03 19.33 15.73
N THR A 251 -7.02 18.78 16.94
CA THR A 251 -6.53 17.42 17.21
C THR A 251 -7.60 16.33 17.15
N GLY A 252 -8.86 16.68 16.85
CA GLY A 252 -9.95 15.72 16.71
C GLY A 252 -10.07 15.15 15.30
N VAL A 253 -11.31 14.95 14.84
CA VAL A 253 -11.59 14.24 13.59
C VAL A 253 -11.95 15.22 12.48
N LEU A 254 -11.25 15.12 11.35
CA LEU A 254 -11.70 15.63 10.06
C LEU A 254 -12.57 14.56 9.40
N LYS A 255 -13.89 14.74 9.44
CA LYS A 255 -14.86 13.88 8.80
C LYS A 255 -15.31 14.47 7.46
N ILE A 256 -15.23 13.68 6.40
CA ILE A 256 -15.74 14.03 5.08
C ILE A 256 -16.71 12.94 4.64
N GLU A 257 -17.96 13.30 4.35
CA GLU A 257 -18.98 12.39 3.82
C GLU A 257 -19.48 12.94 2.48
N THR A 258 -19.20 12.23 1.39
CA THR A 258 -19.63 12.71 0.06
C THR A 258 -19.99 11.61 -0.93
N GLY A 259 -20.72 11.96 -1.98
CA GLY A 259 -20.98 11.07 -3.11
C GLY A 259 -19.73 10.86 -3.96
N THR A 260 -19.03 11.94 -4.30
CA THR A 260 -17.77 11.91 -5.05
C THR A 260 -16.79 12.94 -4.51
N LEU A 261 -15.51 12.58 -4.47
CA LEU A 261 -14.43 13.46 -4.03
C LEU A 261 -13.41 13.61 -5.15
N ASP A 262 -13.10 14.85 -5.52
CA ASP A 262 -11.98 15.19 -6.40
C ASP A 262 -11.00 16.08 -5.64
N ASN A 263 -9.86 15.50 -5.25
CA ASN A 263 -8.73 16.15 -4.60
C ASN A 263 -7.50 16.19 -5.54
N SER A 264 -7.71 16.15 -6.86
CA SER A 264 -6.62 16.11 -7.83
C SER A 264 -5.90 17.45 -8.01
N ASN A 265 -4.92 17.53 -8.91
CA ASN A 265 -4.24 18.78 -9.30
C ASN A 265 -3.65 19.55 -8.12
N ALA A 266 -2.84 18.89 -7.29
CA ALA A 266 -2.26 19.45 -6.06
C ALA A 266 -3.29 19.89 -5.00
N GLY A 267 -4.49 19.29 -5.03
CA GLY A 267 -5.46 19.41 -3.95
C GLY A 267 -4.89 18.89 -2.62
N LEU A 268 -5.23 19.57 -1.53
CA LEU A 268 -4.73 19.28 -0.19
C LEU A 268 -5.87 19.10 0.79
N ILE A 269 -5.89 17.95 1.46
CA ILE A 269 -6.77 17.64 2.59
C ILE A 269 -5.88 17.19 3.75
N VAL A 270 -5.92 17.92 4.87
CA VAL A 270 -5.06 17.65 6.02
C VAL A 270 -5.88 17.66 7.30
N GLY A 271 -5.79 16.57 8.06
CA GLY A 271 -6.20 16.51 9.46
C GLY A 271 -4.98 16.47 10.37
N ASN A 272 -4.84 17.42 11.29
CA ASN A 272 -3.79 17.33 12.32
C ASN A 272 -4.04 16.17 13.30
N GLY A 273 -5.31 15.86 13.58
CA GLY A 273 -5.74 14.66 14.30
C GLY A 273 -6.05 13.48 13.38
N GLU A 274 -7.22 12.88 13.55
CA GLU A 274 -7.71 11.79 12.68
C GLU A 274 -8.41 12.34 11.43
N ALA A 275 -8.41 11.54 10.36
CA ALA A 275 -9.20 11.81 9.16
C ALA A 275 -10.11 10.61 8.83
N ASP A 276 -11.41 10.84 8.71
CA ASP A 276 -12.39 9.86 8.25
C ASP A 276 -13.04 10.37 6.95
N VAL A 277 -12.60 9.84 5.82
CA VAL A 277 -13.04 10.25 4.49
C VAL A 277 -13.88 9.13 3.88
N ALA A 278 -15.19 9.32 3.93
CA ALA A 278 -16.20 8.41 3.42
C ALA A 278 -16.79 8.91 2.10
N VAL A 279 -16.46 8.22 1.01
CA VAL A 279 -16.94 8.53 -0.34
C VAL A 279 -17.84 7.39 -0.83
N ALA A 280 -19.07 7.67 -1.23
CA ALA A 280 -19.98 6.62 -1.71
C ALA A 280 -19.54 6.07 -3.08
N GLY A 281 -19.07 6.95 -3.96
CA GLY A 281 -18.64 6.65 -5.32
C GLY A 281 -17.12 6.75 -5.50
N ARG A 282 -16.68 7.56 -6.44
CA ARG A 282 -15.27 7.72 -6.80
C ARG A 282 -14.58 8.78 -5.93
N LEU A 283 -13.41 8.41 -5.38
CA LEU A 283 -12.42 9.29 -4.80
C LEU A 283 -11.24 9.42 -5.76
N ASP A 284 -11.02 10.62 -6.29
CA ASP A 284 -9.86 10.96 -7.10
C ASP A 284 -8.88 11.81 -6.31
N ASN A 285 -7.71 11.27 -6.01
CA ASN A 285 -6.58 11.94 -5.35
C ASN A 285 -5.36 12.02 -6.29
N SER A 286 -5.57 12.04 -7.60
CA SER A 286 -4.48 12.03 -8.59
C SER A 286 -3.63 13.29 -8.50
N GLY A 287 -2.34 13.13 -8.19
CA GLY A 287 -1.44 14.28 -7.90
C GLY A 287 -1.85 15.12 -6.68
N GLY A 288 -2.81 14.62 -5.88
CA GLY A 288 -3.32 15.25 -4.67
C GLY A 288 -2.64 14.72 -3.41
N THR A 289 -2.96 15.34 -2.27
CA THR A 289 -2.48 14.94 -0.95
C THR A 289 -3.62 14.87 0.05
N LEU A 290 -3.76 13.72 0.71
CA LEU A 290 -4.63 13.51 1.86
C LEU A 290 -3.80 12.93 2.99
N THR A 291 -3.70 13.67 4.11
CA THR A 291 -2.88 13.26 5.25
C THR A 291 -3.61 13.40 6.58
N ALA A 292 -3.26 12.52 7.51
CA ALA A 292 -3.64 12.62 8.92
C ALA A 292 -2.40 12.58 9.82
N GLY A 293 -2.35 13.43 10.84
CA GLY A 293 -1.30 13.40 11.86
C GLY A 293 -1.41 12.16 12.74
N SER A 294 -2.64 11.75 13.06
CA SER A 294 -2.97 10.52 13.79
C SER A 294 -3.41 9.43 12.81
N GLY A 295 -4.59 8.83 12.97
CA GLY A 295 -5.10 7.78 12.07
C GLY A 295 -5.89 8.33 10.88
N ALA A 296 -5.98 7.55 9.79
CA ALA A 296 -6.87 7.84 8.69
C ALA A 296 -7.68 6.61 8.26
N ARG A 297 -8.95 6.84 7.94
CA ARG A 297 -9.83 5.91 7.22
C ARG A 297 -10.27 6.58 5.92
N VAL A 298 -10.02 5.93 4.79
CA VAL A 298 -10.40 6.42 3.46
C VAL A 298 -11.21 5.33 2.78
N THR A 299 -12.44 5.63 2.39
CA THR A 299 -13.34 4.67 1.76
C THR A 299 -13.95 5.23 0.47
N GLY A 300 -14.18 4.35 -0.50
CA GLY A 300 -14.69 4.68 -1.82
C GLY A 300 -15.19 3.44 -2.56
N THR A 301 -16.03 3.60 -3.57
CA THR A 301 -16.25 2.54 -4.57
C THR A 301 -15.02 2.38 -5.46
N GLU A 302 -14.50 3.50 -5.97
CA GLU A 302 -13.22 3.55 -6.68
C GLU A 302 -12.32 4.55 -5.97
N ILE A 303 -11.06 4.18 -5.73
CA ILE A 303 -10.06 5.08 -5.17
C ILE A 303 -8.92 5.18 -6.19
N VAL A 304 -8.68 6.38 -6.70
CA VAL A 304 -7.56 6.67 -7.60
C VAL A 304 -6.59 7.58 -6.88
N ASN A 305 -5.37 7.09 -6.71
CA ASN A 305 -4.26 7.77 -6.05
C ASN A 305 -3.06 7.88 -6.99
N THR A 306 -3.29 8.03 -8.31
CA THR A 306 -2.19 8.03 -9.28
C THR A 306 -1.32 9.27 -9.15
N GLY A 307 -0.03 9.09 -8.86
CA GLY A 307 0.88 10.21 -8.54
C GLY A 307 0.49 10.98 -7.26
N GLY A 308 -0.51 10.48 -6.53
CA GLY A 308 -1.05 11.10 -5.33
C GLY A 308 -0.43 10.55 -4.05
N ARG A 309 -0.78 11.16 -2.93
CA ARG A 309 -0.33 10.77 -1.60
C ARG A 309 -1.51 10.58 -0.65
N LEU A 310 -1.60 9.39 -0.06
CA LEU A 310 -2.44 9.08 1.10
C LEU A 310 -1.53 8.65 2.24
N ASP A 311 -1.53 9.35 3.37
CA ASP A 311 -0.68 8.96 4.49
C ASP A 311 -1.31 9.22 5.87
N ALA A 312 -0.83 8.49 6.87
CA ALA A 312 -1.22 8.70 8.27
C ALA A 312 -0.03 8.43 9.22
N GLY A 313 0.04 9.16 10.34
CA GLY A 313 1.01 8.90 11.40
C GLY A 313 0.68 7.66 12.24
N GLY A 314 -0.61 7.40 12.47
CA GLY A 314 -1.17 6.26 13.21
C GLY A 314 -1.60 5.13 12.28
N ASN A 315 -2.78 4.55 12.51
CA ASN A 315 -3.34 3.53 11.62
C ASN A 315 -3.85 4.16 10.32
N LEU A 316 -3.62 3.50 9.17
CA LEU A 316 -4.15 3.89 7.88
C LEU A 316 -5.01 2.76 7.32
N THR A 317 -6.29 3.03 7.10
CA THR A 317 -7.21 2.12 6.40
C THR A 317 -7.62 2.73 5.06
N VAL A 318 -7.41 2.00 3.97
CA VAL A 318 -7.91 2.33 2.63
C VAL A 318 -8.83 1.20 2.17
N ASP A 319 -10.12 1.46 2.02
CA ASP A 319 -11.13 0.46 1.64
C ASP A 319 -11.87 0.90 0.36
N ALA A 320 -11.45 0.33 -0.77
CA ALA A 320 -12.09 0.52 -2.07
C ALA A 320 -13.05 -0.65 -2.35
N ALA A 321 -14.37 -0.44 -2.36
CA ALA A 321 -15.33 -1.51 -2.64
C ALA A 321 -15.05 -2.18 -4.01
N GLY A 322 -14.63 -1.38 -5.00
CA GLY A 322 -14.18 -1.76 -6.33
C GLY A 322 -12.65 -1.67 -6.47
N ALA A 323 -12.17 -0.84 -7.41
CA ALA A 323 -10.75 -0.75 -7.74
C ALA A 323 -10.00 0.26 -6.86
N LEU A 324 -8.76 -0.09 -6.51
CA LEU A 324 -7.76 0.83 -5.98
C LEU A 324 -6.63 0.98 -7.00
N ASP A 325 -6.49 2.17 -7.60
CA ASP A 325 -5.39 2.52 -8.49
C ASP A 325 -4.38 3.41 -7.75
N ASN A 326 -3.25 2.82 -7.36
CA ASN A 326 -2.11 3.48 -6.72
C ASN A 326 -0.91 3.56 -7.67
N ARG A 327 -1.10 3.55 -9.00
CA ARG A 327 0.02 3.61 -9.93
C ARG A 327 0.79 4.91 -9.78
N THR A 328 2.12 4.86 -9.66
CA THR A 328 2.98 6.03 -9.38
C THR A 328 2.65 6.79 -8.08
N GLY A 329 1.70 6.29 -7.29
CA GLY A 329 1.20 6.92 -6.08
C GLY A 329 1.91 6.41 -4.82
N THR A 330 1.58 7.03 -3.69
CA THR A 330 2.09 6.65 -2.37
C THR A 330 0.93 6.47 -1.39
N ILE A 331 0.85 5.30 -0.76
CA ILE A 331 -0.03 4.98 0.37
C ILE A 331 0.85 4.50 1.52
N VAL A 332 1.06 5.33 2.53
CA VAL A 332 2.03 5.02 3.60
C VAL A 332 1.53 5.30 5.00
N GLN A 333 1.73 4.32 5.87
CA GLN A 333 1.61 4.45 7.31
C GLN A 333 3.00 4.76 7.91
N ARG A 334 3.19 5.94 8.56
CA ARG A 334 4.53 6.46 8.95
C ARG A 334 5.00 6.19 10.39
N GLY A 335 4.12 5.88 11.32
CA GLY A 335 4.44 5.63 12.73
C GLY A 335 4.39 4.15 13.12
N SER A 336 4.04 3.84 14.36
CA SER A 336 3.94 2.46 14.87
C SER A 336 2.58 1.77 14.64
N GLY A 337 1.70 2.38 13.86
CA GLY A 337 0.38 1.84 13.54
C GLY A 337 0.39 0.71 12.51
N GLN A 338 -0.79 0.41 11.96
CA GLN A 338 -0.98 -0.58 10.91
C GLN A 338 -1.53 0.07 9.64
N LEU A 339 -1.03 -0.40 8.49
CA LEU A 339 -1.67 -0.21 7.19
C LEU A 339 -2.65 -1.36 6.92
N GLN A 340 -3.90 -1.02 6.63
CA GLN A 340 -4.90 -1.95 6.10
C GLN A 340 -5.39 -1.45 4.75
N VAL A 341 -5.26 -2.27 3.71
CA VAL A 341 -5.78 -1.97 2.38
C VAL A 341 -6.73 -3.07 1.95
N LEU A 342 -7.93 -2.70 1.54
CA LEU A 342 -8.91 -3.62 0.97
C LEU A 342 -9.38 -3.07 -0.37
N ALA A 343 -9.35 -3.91 -1.40
CA ALA A 343 -9.90 -3.59 -2.71
C ALA A 343 -10.53 -4.82 -3.34
N SER A 344 -11.45 -4.67 -4.30
CA SER A 344 -11.81 -5.79 -5.18
C SER A 344 -10.64 -6.16 -6.10
N GLN A 345 -9.93 -5.16 -6.62
CA GLN A 345 -8.72 -5.29 -7.44
C GLN A 345 -7.77 -4.13 -7.14
N LEU A 346 -6.46 -4.38 -7.18
CA LEU A 346 -5.45 -3.42 -6.75
C LEU A 346 -4.33 -3.29 -7.79
N ASP A 347 -4.05 -2.05 -8.21
CA ASP A 347 -2.89 -1.73 -9.04
C ASP A 347 -1.93 -0.80 -8.29
N ASN A 348 -0.76 -1.31 -7.94
CA ASN A 348 0.35 -0.60 -7.31
C ASN A 348 1.56 -0.47 -8.27
N SER A 349 1.34 -0.54 -9.58
CA SER A 349 2.45 -0.53 -10.54
C SER A 349 3.20 0.80 -10.51
N ASN A 350 4.53 0.77 -10.38
CA ASN A 350 5.38 1.95 -10.12
C ASN A 350 5.00 2.74 -8.83
N GLY A 351 4.13 2.18 -7.98
CA GLY A 351 3.64 2.83 -6.77
C GLY A 351 4.35 2.33 -5.51
N LEU A 352 4.04 2.98 -4.39
CA LEU A 352 4.44 2.56 -3.05
C LEU A 352 3.20 2.34 -2.18
N LEU A 353 3.10 1.14 -1.62
CA LEU A 353 2.22 0.81 -0.50
C LEU A 353 3.10 0.31 0.65
N GLY A 354 3.17 1.08 1.73
CA GLY A 354 4.19 0.90 2.76
C GLY A 354 3.69 1.11 4.20
N ALA A 355 4.25 0.36 5.15
CA ALA A 355 4.04 0.61 6.58
C ALA A 355 5.36 0.56 7.37
N GLU A 356 5.54 1.52 8.28
CA GLU A 356 6.58 1.46 9.30
C GLU A 356 6.22 0.49 10.45
N GLY A 357 4.93 0.14 10.59
CA GLY A 357 4.47 -0.99 11.40
C GLY A 357 4.10 -2.22 10.55
N ASN A 358 2.92 -2.78 10.83
CA ASN A 358 2.38 -3.92 10.10
C ASN A 358 1.58 -3.46 8.88
N ALA A 359 1.56 -4.29 7.83
CA ALA A 359 0.67 -4.08 6.69
C ALA A 359 -0.16 -5.34 6.38
N ARG A 360 -1.46 -5.15 6.16
CA ARG A 360 -2.35 -6.16 5.61
C ARG A 360 -3.02 -5.62 4.34
N VAL A 361 -2.84 -6.31 3.23
CA VAL A 361 -3.43 -5.93 1.94
C VAL A 361 -4.30 -7.08 1.44
N THR A 362 -5.55 -6.77 1.10
CA THR A 362 -6.53 -7.74 0.63
C THR A 362 -7.06 -7.34 -0.74
N SER A 363 -6.89 -8.20 -1.74
CA SER A 363 -7.62 -8.13 -3.02
C SER A 363 -8.75 -9.15 -3.00
N ARG A 364 -9.99 -8.69 -2.84
CA ARG A 364 -11.17 -9.49 -2.49
C ARG A 364 -11.66 -10.39 -3.63
N THR A 365 -11.57 -9.94 -4.87
CA THR A 365 -12.17 -10.65 -6.01
C THR A 365 -11.24 -10.79 -7.21
N GLY A 366 -10.27 -9.89 -7.37
CA GLY A 366 -9.39 -9.82 -8.52
C GLY A 366 -7.91 -9.83 -8.17
N ASP A 367 -7.11 -9.39 -9.14
CA ASP A 367 -5.66 -9.43 -9.09
C ASP A 367 -5.06 -8.30 -8.25
N LEU A 368 -3.84 -8.55 -7.79
CA LEU A 368 -2.95 -7.52 -7.27
C LEU A 368 -1.79 -7.35 -8.26
N ARG A 369 -1.65 -6.15 -8.83
CA ARG A 369 -0.52 -5.77 -9.69
C ARG A 369 0.47 -4.93 -8.90
N ASN A 370 1.70 -5.38 -8.81
CA ASN A 370 2.84 -4.70 -8.19
C ASN A 370 4.02 -4.65 -9.15
N VAL A 371 3.76 -4.36 -10.43
CA VAL A 371 4.80 -4.32 -11.48
C VAL A 371 5.62 -3.05 -11.34
N ASP A 372 6.94 -3.16 -11.19
CA ASP A 372 7.81 -2.02 -10.80
C ASP A 372 7.41 -1.34 -9.48
N GLY A 373 6.49 -1.95 -8.72
CA GLY A 373 5.92 -1.38 -7.52
C GLY A 373 6.62 -1.87 -6.25
N ASN A 374 6.34 -1.19 -5.14
CA ASN A 374 6.83 -1.57 -3.83
C ASN A 374 5.66 -1.85 -2.88
N LEU A 375 5.61 -3.06 -2.33
CA LEU A 375 4.81 -3.44 -1.16
C LEU A 375 5.76 -3.72 0.00
N TYR A 376 5.69 -2.90 1.05
CA TYR A 376 6.65 -2.95 2.14
C TYR A 376 5.98 -2.88 3.51
N ALA A 377 6.43 -3.71 4.45
CA ALA A 377 6.19 -3.51 5.87
C ALA A 377 7.49 -3.69 6.64
N ARG A 378 7.80 -2.76 7.55
CA ARG A 378 8.96 -2.88 8.43
C ARG A 378 8.79 -4.01 9.46
N GLN A 379 7.55 -4.35 9.80
CA GLN A 379 7.20 -5.50 10.65
C GLN A 379 6.58 -6.62 9.81
N GLN A 380 5.35 -7.03 10.08
CA GLN A 380 4.68 -8.09 9.32
C GLN A 380 4.02 -7.53 8.07
N LEU A 381 4.23 -8.19 6.93
CA LEU A 381 3.44 -8.01 5.71
C LEU A 381 2.55 -9.25 5.48
N ALA A 382 1.23 -9.03 5.36
CA ALA A 382 0.28 -10.06 4.97
C ALA A 382 -0.48 -9.67 3.70
N LEU A 383 -0.44 -10.50 2.66
CA LEU A 383 -1.24 -10.35 1.43
C LEU A 383 -2.27 -11.49 1.32
N ASP A 384 -3.54 -11.15 1.10
CA ASP A 384 -4.62 -12.09 0.76
C ASP A 384 -5.21 -11.69 -0.59
N VAL A 385 -4.95 -12.48 -1.63
CA VAL A 385 -5.29 -12.14 -3.01
C VAL A 385 -6.19 -13.23 -3.59
N ALA A 386 -7.41 -12.85 -3.98
CA ALA A 386 -8.36 -13.76 -4.60
C ALA A 386 -8.04 -14.11 -6.06
N GLY A 387 -7.37 -13.22 -6.78
CA GLY A 387 -6.83 -13.46 -8.11
C GLY A 387 -5.36 -13.85 -8.12
N ALA A 388 -4.64 -13.38 -9.14
CA ALA A 388 -3.21 -13.51 -9.30
C ALA A 388 -2.45 -12.35 -8.63
N LEU A 389 -1.20 -12.60 -8.27
CA LEU A 389 -0.24 -11.58 -7.86
C LEU A 389 0.83 -11.43 -8.94
N ALA A 390 0.86 -10.27 -9.59
CA ALA A 390 1.88 -9.89 -10.55
C ALA A 390 2.93 -8.99 -9.87
N ASN A 391 4.14 -9.51 -9.64
CA ASN A 391 5.25 -8.81 -8.97
C ASN A 391 6.47 -8.68 -9.90
N GLN A 392 6.27 -8.55 -11.22
CA GLN A 392 7.41 -8.49 -12.13
C GLN A 392 8.21 -7.20 -11.92
N ARG A 393 9.52 -7.31 -11.72
CA ARG A 393 10.43 -6.19 -11.37
C ARG A 393 9.99 -5.38 -10.13
N GLY A 394 9.04 -5.90 -9.36
CA GLY A 394 8.54 -5.28 -8.14
C GLY A 394 9.20 -5.84 -6.88
N LEU A 395 8.92 -5.20 -5.76
CA LEU A 395 9.34 -5.64 -4.43
C LEU A 395 8.11 -5.95 -3.57
N VAL A 396 8.14 -7.11 -2.92
CA VAL A 396 7.29 -7.47 -1.78
C VAL A 396 8.19 -7.77 -0.59
N HIS A 397 8.07 -7.00 0.48
CA HIS A 397 8.98 -7.09 1.63
C HIS A 397 8.24 -7.12 2.97
N GLY A 398 8.54 -8.12 3.80
CA GLY A 398 8.17 -8.16 5.21
C GLY A 398 9.40 -8.18 6.11
N GLY A 399 9.44 -7.34 7.14
CA GLY A 399 10.50 -7.37 8.13
C GLY A 399 10.43 -8.63 9.00
N THR A 400 9.56 -8.65 10.01
CA THR A 400 9.49 -9.74 10.99
C THR A 400 8.88 -11.02 10.43
N SER A 401 7.90 -10.89 9.53
CA SER A 401 7.32 -12.01 8.81
C SER A 401 6.67 -11.57 7.50
N LEU A 402 6.55 -12.52 6.58
CA LEU A 402 5.85 -12.36 5.32
C LEU A 402 4.84 -13.50 5.15
N ASP A 403 3.57 -13.17 4.95
CA ASP A 403 2.50 -14.14 4.68
C ASP A 403 1.81 -13.79 3.37
N LEU A 404 1.90 -14.67 2.37
CA LEU A 404 1.26 -14.53 1.07
C LEU A 404 0.24 -15.66 0.86
N GLN A 405 -1.04 -15.32 0.80
CA GLN A 405 -2.12 -16.23 0.43
C GLN A 405 -2.68 -15.81 -0.94
N ILE A 406 -2.22 -16.45 -2.02
CA ILE A 406 -2.61 -16.13 -3.40
C ILE A 406 -3.45 -17.28 -3.95
N ARG A 407 -4.69 -17.01 -4.37
CA ARG A 407 -5.58 -18.10 -4.85
C ARG A 407 -5.24 -18.57 -6.25
N GLN A 408 -4.60 -17.74 -7.08
CA GLN A 408 -4.17 -18.09 -8.44
C GLN A 408 -2.65 -18.08 -8.60
N ALA A 409 -2.14 -17.56 -9.73
CA ALA A 409 -0.73 -17.50 -10.03
C ALA A 409 -0.02 -16.39 -9.24
N LEU A 410 1.15 -16.72 -8.71
CA LEU A 410 2.13 -15.76 -8.21
C LEU A 410 3.23 -15.63 -9.27
N ASP A 411 3.32 -14.49 -9.95
CA ASP A 411 4.38 -14.20 -10.91
C ASP A 411 5.39 -13.21 -10.32
N ASN A 412 6.53 -13.73 -9.88
CA ASN A 412 7.69 -13.00 -9.38
C ASN A 412 8.83 -12.96 -10.40
N SER A 413 8.54 -13.03 -11.70
CA SER A 413 9.59 -12.98 -12.72
C SER A 413 10.37 -11.66 -12.68
N GLN A 414 11.70 -11.75 -12.57
CA GLN A 414 12.61 -10.60 -12.35
C GLN A 414 12.26 -9.72 -11.14
N GLY A 415 11.39 -10.18 -10.24
CA GLY A 415 10.96 -9.47 -9.04
C GLY A 415 11.62 -10.00 -7.78
N ASN A 416 11.37 -9.31 -6.67
CA ASN A 416 11.86 -9.66 -5.34
C ASN A 416 10.71 -9.87 -4.37
N ILE A 417 10.71 -11.02 -3.70
CA ILE A 417 9.88 -11.34 -2.53
C ILE A 417 10.82 -11.68 -1.39
N GLU A 418 10.86 -10.84 -0.37
CA GLU A 418 11.85 -10.94 0.69
C GLU A 418 11.23 -10.83 2.08
N ALA A 419 11.70 -11.67 3.00
CA ALA A 419 11.41 -11.56 4.42
C ALA A 419 12.71 -11.42 5.22
N GLN A 420 12.79 -10.55 6.25
CA GLN A 420 13.91 -10.61 7.19
C GLN A 420 13.72 -11.74 8.22
N GLY A 421 12.48 -12.06 8.57
CA GLY A 421 12.12 -13.21 9.39
C GLY A 421 11.57 -14.39 8.57
N ALA A 422 10.52 -15.03 9.09
CA ALA A 422 9.90 -16.18 8.43
C ALA A 422 9.00 -15.75 7.26
N ALA A 423 8.92 -16.60 6.24
CA ALA A 423 8.07 -16.38 5.07
C ALA A 423 7.16 -17.59 4.84
N ASN A 424 5.86 -17.37 4.71
CA ASN A 424 4.86 -18.37 4.37
C ASN A 424 4.17 -17.94 3.06
N ILE A 425 4.28 -18.75 2.02
CA ILE A 425 3.75 -18.44 0.69
C ILE A 425 2.88 -19.58 0.22
N ARG A 426 1.63 -19.30 -0.14
CA ARG A 426 0.72 -20.23 -0.80
C ARG A 426 0.23 -19.64 -2.12
N ALA A 427 0.30 -20.43 -3.18
CA ALA A 427 -0.21 -20.07 -4.50
C ALA A 427 -0.70 -21.30 -5.27
N ALA A 428 -1.55 -21.10 -6.28
CA ALA A 428 -1.90 -22.20 -7.19
C ALA A 428 -0.72 -22.58 -8.10
N SER A 429 0.06 -21.59 -8.53
CA SER A 429 1.33 -21.78 -9.24
C SER A 429 2.27 -20.64 -8.89
N VAL A 430 3.58 -20.90 -8.97
CA VAL A 430 4.61 -19.90 -8.67
C VAL A 430 5.59 -19.80 -9.83
N GLY A 431 5.66 -18.62 -10.43
CA GLY A 431 6.72 -18.22 -11.35
C GLY A 431 7.75 -17.36 -10.62
N ASN A 432 9.02 -17.75 -10.66
CA ASN A 432 10.15 -17.03 -10.10
C ASN A 432 11.30 -16.93 -11.13
N ARG A 433 10.96 -16.81 -12.43
CA ARG A 433 11.96 -16.82 -13.49
C ARG A 433 12.85 -15.58 -13.41
N GLY A 434 14.16 -15.78 -13.22
CA GLY A 434 15.11 -14.68 -13.00
C GLY A 434 14.80 -13.83 -11.76
N GLY A 435 13.88 -14.28 -10.90
CA GLY A 435 13.43 -13.58 -9.70
C GLY A 435 14.09 -14.10 -8.44
N ARG A 436 13.71 -13.49 -7.31
CA ARG A 436 14.22 -13.83 -5.98
C ARG A 436 13.07 -14.00 -4.99
N ILE A 437 12.97 -15.17 -4.36
CA ILE A 437 12.07 -15.44 -3.22
C ILE A 437 12.91 -15.92 -2.05
N VAL A 438 13.16 -15.05 -1.06
CA VAL A 438 14.11 -15.36 0.01
C VAL A 438 13.66 -14.92 1.41
N ALA A 439 13.85 -15.79 2.39
CA ALA A 439 13.95 -15.41 3.81
C ALA A 439 15.42 -15.13 4.16
N ASN A 440 15.75 -13.87 4.44
CA ASN A 440 17.12 -13.36 4.62
C ASN A 440 17.69 -13.57 6.05
N GLY A 441 16.84 -13.88 7.03
CA GLY A 441 17.27 -14.17 8.41
C GLY A 441 17.35 -15.66 8.73
N THR A 442 17.14 -15.99 10.01
CA THR A 442 17.08 -17.38 10.50
C THR A 442 15.69 -17.99 10.42
N GLY A 443 14.71 -17.22 9.94
CA GLY A 443 13.34 -17.68 9.74
C GLY A 443 13.22 -18.73 8.64
N GLN A 444 12.28 -19.66 8.83
CA GLN A 444 11.94 -20.63 7.81
C GLN A 444 11.23 -19.95 6.62
N LEU A 445 11.55 -20.39 5.40
CA LEU A 445 10.71 -20.19 4.23
C LEU A 445 9.84 -21.45 4.02
N SER A 446 8.53 -21.29 4.05
CA SER A 446 7.56 -22.30 3.66
C SER A 446 6.86 -21.85 2.38
N LEU A 447 6.97 -22.62 1.30
CA LEU A 447 6.33 -22.33 0.03
C LEU A 447 5.50 -23.52 -0.44
N GLU A 448 4.22 -23.27 -0.68
CA GLU A 448 3.25 -24.23 -1.18
C GLU A 448 2.70 -23.76 -2.53
N SER A 449 2.97 -24.53 -3.58
CA SER A 449 2.42 -24.37 -4.92
C SER A 449 1.54 -25.56 -5.25
N ALA A 450 0.24 -25.37 -5.51
CA ALA A 450 -0.64 -26.49 -5.83
C ALA A 450 -0.24 -27.20 -7.14
N ALA A 451 0.26 -26.45 -8.12
CA ALA A 451 0.71 -26.91 -9.42
C ALA A 451 2.23 -26.74 -9.57
N ALA A 452 2.70 -26.41 -10.79
CA ALA A 452 4.11 -26.24 -11.10
C ALA A 452 4.72 -24.98 -10.47
N LEU A 453 5.99 -25.08 -10.10
CA LEU A 453 6.87 -23.98 -9.71
C LEU A 453 7.97 -23.83 -10.77
N ASP A 454 8.07 -22.65 -11.39
CA ASP A 454 9.12 -22.29 -12.37
C ASP A 454 10.17 -21.39 -11.69
N ASN A 455 11.31 -21.95 -11.29
CA ASN A 455 12.44 -21.24 -10.69
C ASN A 455 13.62 -21.04 -11.66
N ARG A 456 13.38 -21.12 -12.98
CA ARG A 456 14.46 -21.01 -13.96
C ARG A 456 15.19 -19.69 -13.89
N GLY A 457 16.51 -19.74 -13.82
CA GLY A 457 17.37 -18.57 -13.61
C GLY A 457 17.13 -17.80 -12.29
N GLY A 458 16.25 -18.28 -11.40
CA GLY A 458 15.85 -17.60 -10.17
C GLY A 458 16.53 -18.14 -8.91
N THR A 459 16.44 -17.38 -7.82
CA THR A 459 16.86 -17.82 -6.49
C THR A 459 15.65 -18.01 -5.58
N LEU A 460 15.53 -19.19 -4.97
CA LEU A 460 14.49 -19.47 -3.98
C LEU A 460 15.15 -20.13 -2.75
N GLY A 461 14.97 -19.55 -1.57
CA GLY A 461 15.66 -20.09 -0.41
C GLY A 461 15.49 -19.38 0.92
N SER A 462 16.11 -19.93 1.94
CA SER A 462 16.40 -19.22 3.19
C SER A 462 17.91 -19.15 3.37
N THR A 463 18.43 -18.00 3.81
CA THR A 463 19.87 -17.78 3.99
C THR A 463 20.40 -18.40 5.27
N GLY A 464 19.62 -18.33 6.37
CA GLY A 464 19.99 -18.86 7.68
C GLY A 464 18.98 -19.83 8.29
N GLY A 465 17.80 -19.97 7.69
CA GLY A 465 16.75 -20.88 8.16
C GLY A 465 16.51 -22.08 7.24
N ALA A 466 15.49 -22.86 7.60
CA ALA A 466 15.04 -23.99 6.79
C ALA A 466 14.23 -23.53 5.58
N LEU A 467 14.17 -24.37 4.56
CA LEU A 467 13.22 -24.24 3.45
C LEU A 467 12.36 -25.51 3.37
N THR A 468 11.05 -25.34 3.44
CA THR A 468 10.07 -26.36 3.05
C THR A 468 9.38 -25.93 1.77
N LEU A 469 9.50 -26.74 0.72
CA LEU A 469 8.90 -26.48 -0.57
C LEU A 469 8.00 -27.64 -0.98
N THR A 470 6.72 -27.35 -1.16
CA THR A 470 5.71 -28.28 -1.66
C THR A 470 5.22 -27.80 -3.02
N ALA A 471 5.33 -28.64 -4.06
CA ALA A 471 4.90 -28.29 -5.41
C ALA A 471 4.54 -29.54 -6.22
N GLY A 472 3.62 -29.43 -7.19
CA GLY A 472 3.35 -30.52 -8.12
C GLY A 472 4.60 -30.96 -8.89
N SER A 473 5.29 -29.98 -9.48
CA SER A 473 6.61 -30.12 -10.11
C SER A 473 7.45 -28.86 -9.85
N VAL A 474 8.77 -29.01 -9.84
CA VAL A 474 9.73 -27.91 -9.67
C VAL A 474 10.68 -27.90 -10.87
N ASP A 475 10.62 -26.85 -11.68
CA ASP A 475 11.62 -26.56 -12.71
C ASP A 475 12.64 -25.59 -12.12
N ASN A 476 13.79 -26.12 -11.72
CA ASN A 476 14.92 -25.38 -11.19
C ASN A 476 16.08 -25.33 -12.21
N ARG A 477 15.83 -25.49 -13.51
CA ARG A 477 16.91 -25.51 -14.49
C ARG A 477 17.65 -24.19 -14.58
N ALA A 478 18.94 -24.26 -14.87
CA ALA A 478 19.72 -23.07 -15.12
C ALA A 478 19.29 -22.41 -16.44
N GLU A 479 18.96 -21.13 -16.37
CA GLU A 479 18.80 -20.24 -17.52
C GLU A 479 19.72 -19.04 -17.24
N GLY A 480 20.76 -18.85 -18.06
CA GLY A 480 21.75 -17.78 -17.84
C GLY A 480 22.66 -17.96 -16.60
N GLY A 481 22.75 -19.16 -16.01
CA GLY A 481 23.74 -19.50 -14.98
C GLY A 481 23.36 -19.23 -13.51
N GLN A 482 22.08 -18.99 -13.19
CA GLN A 482 21.69 -18.49 -11.85
C GLN A 482 20.54 -19.23 -11.12
N ALA A 483 20.00 -20.33 -11.63
CA ALA A 483 18.95 -21.06 -10.90
C ALA A 483 19.51 -21.73 -9.63
N LYS A 484 18.88 -21.50 -8.47
CA LYS A 484 19.30 -22.04 -7.18
C LYS A 484 18.12 -22.27 -6.23
N LEU A 485 18.09 -23.45 -5.61
CA LEU A 485 17.30 -23.74 -4.40
C LEU A 485 18.25 -23.89 -3.21
N VAL A 486 18.12 -23.05 -2.19
CA VAL A 486 19.07 -23.00 -1.07
C VAL A 486 18.37 -22.96 0.28
N ALA A 487 18.88 -23.72 1.26
CA ALA A 487 18.51 -23.59 2.66
C ALA A 487 19.73 -23.38 3.55
N GLY A 488 19.66 -22.43 4.46
CA GLY A 488 20.66 -22.17 5.50
C GLY A 488 20.72 -23.24 6.58
N THR A 489 19.71 -24.11 6.67
CA THR A 489 19.71 -25.34 7.48
C THR A 489 19.19 -26.54 6.67
N ASP A 490 17.98 -26.99 6.94
CA ASP A 490 17.35 -28.13 6.27
C ASP A 490 16.52 -27.68 5.07
N LEU A 491 16.61 -28.45 3.99
CA LEU A 491 15.76 -28.32 2.81
C LEU A 491 14.86 -29.55 2.69
N ARG A 492 13.56 -29.35 2.78
CA ARG A 492 12.56 -30.40 2.53
C ARG A 492 11.81 -30.09 1.25
N LEU A 493 11.91 -30.97 0.27
CA LEU A 493 11.18 -30.89 -1.00
C LEU A 493 10.09 -31.97 -1.05
N GLN A 494 8.86 -31.54 -1.25
CA GLN A 494 7.70 -32.39 -1.43
C GLN A 494 7.15 -32.16 -2.85
N THR A 495 7.73 -32.85 -3.83
CA THR A 495 7.34 -32.70 -5.24
C THR A 495 7.36 -34.00 -6.03
N ALA A 496 6.52 -34.09 -7.07
CA ALA A 496 6.49 -35.25 -7.95
C ALA A 496 7.62 -35.30 -8.97
N SER A 497 8.11 -34.12 -9.36
CA SER A 497 9.21 -34.01 -10.30
C SER A 497 10.07 -32.81 -9.93
N LEU A 498 11.38 -33.02 -9.88
CA LEU A 498 12.37 -31.94 -9.78
C LEU A 498 13.26 -32.01 -11.01
N ASP A 499 13.24 -30.95 -11.81
CA ASP A 499 14.24 -30.73 -12.86
C ASP A 499 15.28 -29.72 -12.35
N ASN A 500 16.48 -30.21 -12.06
CA ASN A 500 17.62 -29.44 -11.60
C ASN A 500 18.75 -29.41 -12.65
N ALA A 501 18.42 -29.57 -13.94
CA ALA A 501 19.44 -29.65 -14.96
C ALA A 501 20.31 -28.38 -15.03
N GLY A 502 21.64 -28.56 -15.02
CA GLY A 502 22.62 -27.48 -15.05
C GLY A 502 22.62 -26.53 -13.83
N SER A 503 21.89 -26.88 -12.77
CA SER A 503 21.55 -25.99 -11.66
C SER A 503 21.99 -26.52 -10.30
N MET A 504 21.65 -25.82 -9.21
CA MET A 504 22.02 -26.18 -7.84
C MET A 504 20.82 -26.28 -6.91
N VAL A 505 20.78 -27.38 -6.16
CA VAL A 505 20.01 -27.53 -4.92
C VAL A 505 21.00 -27.75 -3.77
N HIS A 506 20.90 -26.93 -2.72
CA HIS A 506 21.80 -26.96 -1.58
C HIS A 506 21.07 -26.83 -0.25
N ALA A 507 21.40 -27.71 0.70
CA ALA A 507 21.05 -27.56 2.11
C ALA A 507 22.33 -27.49 2.95
N ALA A 508 22.43 -26.52 3.85
CA ALA A 508 23.60 -26.43 4.73
C ALA A 508 23.66 -27.60 5.73
N ASN A 509 22.52 -28.19 6.10
CA ASN A 509 22.46 -29.36 6.98
C ASN A 509 21.90 -30.59 6.24
N THR A 510 20.57 -30.75 6.14
CA THR A 510 19.98 -31.95 5.54
C THR A 510 19.10 -31.63 4.34
N LEU A 511 19.27 -32.38 3.25
CA LEU A 511 18.38 -32.34 2.08
C LEU A 511 17.47 -33.57 2.08
N TYR A 512 16.15 -33.34 2.18
CA TYR A 512 15.11 -34.36 2.16
C TYR A 512 14.29 -34.29 0.88
N LEU A 513 14.31 -35.34 0.06
CA LEU A 513 13.32 -35.62 -0.98
C LEU A 513 12.79 -37.03 -0.76
N GLU A 514 11.74 -37.15 0.05
CA GLU A 514 11.20 -38.44 0.49
C GLU A 514 9.81 -38.69 -0.09
N ARG A 515 9.77 -38.97 -1.39
CA ARG A 515 8.54 -39.28 -2.12
C ARG A 515 8.83 -40.39 -3.11
N ALA A 516 8.62 -41.64 -2.70
CA ALA A 516 8.96 -42.84 -3.47
C ALA A 516 8.44 -42.85 -4.93
N GLY A 517 7.40 -42.09 -5.27
CA GLY A 517 6.90 -41.93 -6.64
C GLY A 517 7.51 -40.78 -7.45
N ALA A 518 8.47 -40.03 -6.90
CA ALA A 518 9.03 -38.84 -7.52
C ALA A 518 10.17 -39.15 -8.50
N GLN A 519 10.32 -38.28 -9.49
CA GLN A 519 11.42 -38.29 -10.46
C GLN A 519 12.32 -37.08 -10.26
N VAL A 520 13.63 -37.28 -10.28
CA VAL A 520 14.60 -36.19 -10.15
C VAL A 520 15.57 -36.22 -11.33
N PHE A 521 15.63 -35.12 -12.07
CA PHE A 521 16.58 -34.89 -13.15
C PHE A 521 17.67 -33.93 -12.67
N ASN A 522 18.83 -34.47 -12.31
CA ASN A 522 20.01 -33.72 -11.90
C ASN A 522 21.07 -33.70 -13.02
N VAL A 523 20.63 -33.63 -14.28
CA VAL A 523 21.52 -33.75 -15.43
C VAL A 523 22.45 -32.53 -15.53
N GLY A 524 23.76 -32.74 -15.40
CA GLY A 524 24.73 -31.62 -15.33
C GLY A 524 24.54 -30.70 -14.11
N GLY A 525 23.65 -31.05 -13.17
CA GLY A 525 23.32 -30.25 -12.00
C GLY A 525 24.02 -30.74 -10.74
N GLN A 526 23.75 -30.05 -9.63
CA GLN A 526 24.26 -30.40 -8.31
C GLN A 526 23.11 -30.52 -7.29
N LEU A 527 23.05 -31.65 -6.59
CA LEU A 527 22.32 -31.80 -5.33
C LEU A 527 23.34 -31.90 -4.20
N SER A 528 23.19 -31.10 -3.15
CA SER A 528 24.17 -31.09 -2.07
C SER A 528 23.58 -30.86 -0.68
N ALA A 529 24.18 -31.51 0.31
CA ALA A 529 23.84 -31.35 1.72
C ALA A 529 25.11 -31.28 2.57
N GLY A 530 25.22 -30.33 3.50
CA GLY A 530 26.40 -30.23 4.37
C GLY A 530 26.56 -31.42 5.33
N ASN A 531 25.44 -32.04 5.72
CA ASN A 531 25.43 -33.23 6.57
C ASN A 531 24.79 -34.44 5.84
N LEU A 532 23.47 -34.51 5.78
CA LEU A 532 22.77 -35.69 5.28
C LEU A 532 22.03 -35.39 3.96
N LEU A 533 22.24 -36.23 2.96
CA LEU A 533 21.42 -36.28 1.75
C LEU A 533 20.51 -37.51 1.84
N ARG A 534 19.20 -37.29 1.92
CA ARG A 534 18.21 -38.37 2.03
C ARG A 534 17.20 -38.32 0.89
N LEU A 535 17.30 -39.32 0.01
CA LEU A 535 16.46 -39.45 -1.18
C LEU A 535 15.68 -40.77 -1.11
N ASP A 536 14.36 -40.70 -1.26
CA ASP A 536 13.47 -41.83 -1.49
C ASP A 536 12.62 -41.53 -2.74
N LEU A 537 12.96 -42.14 -3.87
CA LEU A 537 12.51 -41.72 -5.21
C LEU A 537 12.21 -42.90 -6.14
N ALA A 538 11.36 -42.68 -7.14
CA ALA A 538 11.14 -43.66 -8.20
C ALA A 538 12.34 -43.70 -9.15
N ALA A 539 12.85 -42.53 -9.53
CA ALA A 539 13.99 -42.42 -10.42
C ALA A 539 14.85 -41.19 -10.10
N LEU A 540 16.17 -41.37 -10.20
CA LEU A 540 17.16 -40.30 -10.21
C LEU A 540 18.02 -40.42 -11.46
N ASP A 541 18.00 -39.38 -12.30
CA ASP A 541 18.98 -39.17 -13.36
C ASP A 541 20.04 -38.18 -12.90
N ASN A 542 21.24 -38.68 -12.60
CA ASN A 542 22.41 -37.91 -12.23
C ASN A 542 23.45 -37.87 -13.37
N SER A 543 23.03 -37.98 -14.63
CA SER A 543 23.96 -37.99 -15.75
C SER A 543 24.73 -36.67 -15.85
N ASN A 544 26.06 -36.74 -15.85
CA ASN A 544 26.99 -35.59 -15.72
C ASN A 544 26.73 -34.71 -14.49
N GLY A 545 25.90 -35.16 -13.56
CA GLY A 545 25.52 -34.43 -12.36
C GLY A 545 26.40 -34.78 -11.17
N ARG A 546 26.17 -34.05 -10.07
CA ARG A 546 26.90 -34.21 -8.80
C ARG A 546 25.92 -34.35 -7.64
N LEU A 547 26.08 -35.40 -6.85
CA LEU A 547 25.51 -35.52 -5.50
C LEU A 547 26.66 -35.41 -4.51
N LEU A 548 26.63 -34.39 -3.65
CA LEU A 548 27.69 -34.12 -2.67
C LEU A 548 27.10 -34.07 -1.26
N SER A 549 27.65 -34.85 -0.34
CA SER A 549 27.20 -34.85 1.05
C SER A 549 28.28 -35.27 2.03
N ARG A 550 28.04 -35.11 3.33
CA ARG A 550 28.82 -35.83 4.33
C ARG A 550 28.35 -37.28 4.42
N GLN A 551 27.04 -37.49 4.50
CA GLN A 551 26.39 -38.78 4.53
C GLN A 551 25.26 -38.82 3.49
N SER A 552 25.09 -39.95 2.80
CA SER A 552 24.02 -40.17 1.83
C SER A 552 23.22 -41.42 2.17
N GLN A 553 21.89 -41.29 2.12
CA GLN A 553 20.92 -42.38 2.23
C GLN A 553 20.00 -42.33 1.02
N LEU A 554 20.23 -43.24 0.08
CA LEU A 554 19.52 -43.29 -1.19
C LEU A 554 18.65 -44.56 -1.24
N THR A 555 17.35 -44.39 -1.40
CA THR A 555 16.40 -45.47 -1.72
C THR A 555 15.78 -45.12 -3.05
N LEU A 556 16.16 -45.81 -4.12
CA LEU A 556 15.78 -45.44 -5.48
C LEU A 556 15.20 -46.64 -6.22
N GLY A 557 14.14 -46.42 -7.01
CA GLY A 557 13.74 -47.39 -8.03
C GLY A 557 14.87 -47.55 -9.05
N SER A 558 15.11 -46.52 -9.87
CA SER A 558 16.22 -46.51 -10.82
C SER A 558 17.21 -45.37 -10.58
N LEU A 559 18.50 -45.68 -10.68
CA LEU A 559 19.58 -44.70 -10.74
C LEU A 559 20.25 -44.74 -12.12
N ALA A 560 20.22 -43.62 -12.84
CA ALA A 560 21.10 -43.36 -13.99
C ALA A 560 22.21 -42.41 -13.55
N ASN A 561 23.47 -42.85 -13.64
CA ASN A 561 24.63 -42.05 -13.23
C ASN A 561 25.68 -42.01 -14.37
N GLY A 562 25.27 -41.69 -15.59
CA GLY A 562 26.18 -41.64 -16.74
C GLY A 562 27.14 -40.46 -16.65
N GLY A 563 28.45 -40.69 -16.47
CA GLY A 563 29.43 -39.60 -16.31
C GLY A 563 29.25 -38.74 -15.05
N GLY A 564 28.29 -39.08 -14.19
CA GLY A 564 27.98 -38.37 -12.95
C GLY A 564 28.82 -38.83 -11.76
N GLU A 565 28.79 -38.04 -10.70
CA GLU A 565 29.47 -38.29 -9.44
C GLU A 565 28.47 -38.28 -8.28
N ILE A 566 28.51 -39.32 -7.45
CA ILE A 566 27.82 -39.38 -6.16
C ILE A 566 28.89 -39.61 -5.10
N SER A 567 29.12 -38.60 -4.25
CA SER A 567 30.17 -38.63 -3.25
C SER A 567 29.65 -38.25 -1.87
N ALA A 568 29.90 -39.14 -0.91
CA ALA A 568 29.73 -38.86 0.51
C ALA A 568 31.10 -38.82 1.19
N TYR A 569 31.39 -37.75 1.93
CA TYR A 569 32.65 -37.61 2.66
C TYR A 569 32.86 -38.70 3.70
N GLU A 570 31.80 -39.19 4.33
CA GLU A 570 31.84 -40.20 5.38
C GLU A 570 31.17 -41.51 4.90
N ALA A 571 29.85 -41.51 4.70
CA ALA A 571 29.13 -42.75 4.40
C ALA A 571 28.13 -42.58 3.25
N LEU A 572 28.20 -43.44 2.24
CA LEU A 572 27.22 -43.55 1.15
C LEU A 572 26.48 -44.88 1.26
N GLY A 573 25.21 -44.83 1.66
CA GLY A 573 24.29 -45.96 1.63
C GLY A 573 23.28 -45.82 0.50
N ALA A 574 23.15 -46.85 -0.34
CA ALA A 574 22.21 -46.87 -1.45
C ALA A 574 21.49 -48.23 -1.55
N ARG A 575 20.16 -48.20 -1.68
CA ARG A 575 19.30 -49.33 -2.03
C ARG A 575 18.61 -49.02 -3.36
N LEU A 576 18.88 -49.83 -4.38
CA LEU A 576 18.47 -49.58 -5.76
C LEU A 576 17.70 -50.78 -6.33
N GLN A 577 16.65 -50.57 -7.13
CA GLN A 577 16.07 -51.65 -7.95
C GLN A 577 16.84 -51.81 -9.26
N ALA A 578 17.23 -50.70 -9.89
CA ALA A 578 18.03 -50.67 -11.11
C ALA A 578 19.14 -49.61 -11.02
N PHE A 579 20.32 -49.94 -11.56
CA PHE A 579 21.46 -49.03 -11.61
C PHE A 579 22.17 -49.10 -12.96
N SER A 580 22.37 -47.94 -13.60
CA SER A 580 23.02 -47.81 -14.90
C SER A 580 23.93 -46.58 -14.98
N GLY A 581 24.80 -46.56 -15.99
CA GLY A 581 25.68 -45.42 -16.29
C GLY A 581 27.12 -45.57 -15.78
N ILE A 582 28.05 -45.00 -16.53
CA ILE A 582 29.52 -45.09 -16.31
C ILE A 582 30.07 -43.97 -15.40
N GLY A 583 29.41 -43.75 -14.26
CA GLY A 583 29.80 -42.71 -13.30
C GLY A 583 30.59 -43.23 -12.10
N ARG A 584 30.79 -42.34 -11.13
CA ARG A 584 31.49 -42.62 -9.87
C ARG A 584 30.53 -42.60 -8.68
N LEU A 585 30.57 -43.64 -7.86
CA LEU A 585 30.01 -43.65 -6.50
C LEU A 585 31.17 -43.76 -5.51
N PHE A 586 31.22 -42.87 -4.53
CA PHE A 586 32.29 -42.80 -3.55
C PHE A 586 31.77 -42.58 -2.14
N GLY A 587 32.24 -43.40 -1.21
CA GLY A 587 32.07 -43.20 0.23
C GLY A 587 33.42 -43.08 0.91
N GLY A 588 33.66 -42.02 1.68
CA GLY A 588 34.96 -41.82 2.32
C GLY A 588 35.31 -42.94 3.30
N SER A 589 34.52 -43.12 4.35
CA SER A 589 34.66 -44.23 5.30
C SER A 589 33.95 -45.49 4.82
N GLU A 590 32.81 -45.33 4.13
CA GLU A 590 31.96 -46.45 3.76
C GLU A 590 31.11 -46.19 2.51
N LEU A 591 31.08 -47.18 1.62
CA LEU A 591 30.11 -47.33 0.54
C LEU A 591 29.34 -48.64 0.75
N ARG A 592 28.03 -48.57 1.03
CA ARG A 592 27.11 -49.72 1.06
C ARG A 592 26.11 -49.60 -0.08
N LEU A 593 26.14 -50.56 -1.00
CA LEU A 593 25.23 -50.62 -2.15
C LEU A 593 24.47 -51.94 -2.13
N THR A 594 23.14 -51.86 -2.11
CA THR A 594 22.24 -53.01 -2.26
C THR A 594 21.45 -52.89 -3.55
N LEU A 595 21.44 -53.94 -4.37
CA LEU A 595 20.69 -54.03 -5.62
C LEU A 595 19.68 -55.18 -5.56
N ALA A 596 18.42 -54.90 -5.87
CA ALA A 596 17.33 -55.87 -5.75
C ALA A 596 17.27 -56.90 -6.91
N GLY A 597 17.99 -56.68 -8.01
CA GLY A 597 18.00 -57.56 -9.18
C GLY A 597 19.40 -57.82 -9.71
N ASP A 598 19.48 -58.21 -10.98
CA ASP A 598 20.75 -58.39 -11.69
C ASP A 598 21.46 -57.04 -11.86
N TYR A 599 22.80 -57.07 -11.82
CA TYR A 599 23.62 -55.87 -11.97
C TYR A 599 24.82 -56.12 -12.89
N VAL A 600 24.94 -55.28 -13.91
CA VAL A 600 26.12 -55.21 -14.76
C VAL A 600 26.94 -53.99 -14.33
N HIS A 601 28.04 -54.23 -13.63
CA HIS A 601 29.00 -53.18 -13.32
C HIS A 601 29.84 -52.90 -14.56
N GLY A 602 29.48 -51.87 -15.33
CA GLY A 602 30.01 -51.62 -16.67
C GLY A 602 31.47 -51.12 -16.69
N ASN A 603 32.16 -51.33 -17.82
CA ASN A 603 33.51 -50.82 -18.04
C ASN A 603 33.52 -49.28 -17.95
N GLY A 604 34.44 -48.71 -17.15
CA GLY A 604 34.53 -47.27 -16.87
C GLY A 604 33.69 -46.78 -15.69
N GLN A 605 32.76 -47.59 -15.17
CA GLN A 605 32.05 -47.30 -13.92
C GLN A 605 32.98 -47.51 -12.71
N ARG A 606 32.87 -46.65 -11.70
CA ARG A 606 33.76 -46.66 -10.52
C ARG A 606 32.95 -46.68 -9.23
N LEU A 607 33.09 -47.76 -8.46
CA LEU A 607 32.60 -47.83 -7.08
C LEU A 607 33.81 -47.84 -6.15
N GLU A 608 33.94 -46.80 -5.33
CA GLU A 608 35.16 -46.49 -4.59
C GLU A 608 34.86 -46.24 -3.10
N SER A 609 35.75 -46.67 -2.21
CA SER A 609 35.73 -46.30 -0.79
C SER A 609 37.14 -46.20 -0.20
N ASN A 610 37.39 -45.32 0.79
CA ASN A 610 38.64 -45.38 1.55
C ASN A 610 38.58 -46.34 2.76
N GLY A 611 37.41 -46.89 3.10
CA GLY A 611 37.22 -47.81 4.24
C GLY A 611 36.53 -49.10 3.83
N LEU A 612 35.22 -49.22 4.04
CA LEU A 612 34.43 -50.37 3.57
C LEU A 612 33.79 -50.06 2.22
N LEU A 613 33.90 -50.97 1.27
CA LEU A 613 32.97 -51.08 0.14
C LEU A 613 32.21 -52.38 0.30
N LYS A 614 30.90 -52.31 0.50
CA LYS A 614 30.00 -53.45 0.53
C LYS A 614 29.00 -53.39 -0.63
N LEU A 615 28.98 -54.42 -1.46
CA LEU A 615 28.07 -54.58 -2.60
C LEU A 615 27.24 -55.85 -2.42
N ASP A 616 25.95 -55.69 -2.15
CA ASP A 616 24.99 -56.79 -2.02
C ASP A 616 24.05 -56.78 -3.24
N VAL A 617 24.12 -57.80 -4.10
CA VAL A 617 23.29 -57.96 -5.31
C VAL A 617 22.37 -59.16 -5.12
N ALA A 618 21.05 -58.99 -5.18
CA ALA A 618 20.14 -60.12 -5.00
C ALA A 618 20.20 -61.10 -6.19
N GLY A 619 20.44 -60.59 -7.41
CA GLY A 619 20.59 -61.36 -8.64
C GLY A 619 22.04 -61.69 -9.02
N ALA A 620 22.30 -61.83 -10.32
CA ALA A 620 23.63 -62.04 -10.87
C ALA A 620 24.41 -60.71 -10.97
N LEU A 621 25.66 -60.72 -10.52
CA LEU A 621 26.64 -59.65 -10.74
C LEU A 621 27.53 -60.01 -11.92
N VAL A 622 27.51 -59.18 -12.96
CA VAL A 622 28.53 -59.19 -14.03
C VAL A 622 29.46 -58.00 -13.83
N ASN A 623 30.70 -58.26 -13.43
CA ASN A 623 31.70 -57.24 -13.25
C ASN A 623 32.54 -57.05 -14.53
N GLN A 624 32.50 -55.84 -15.09
CA GLN A 624 33.31 -55.33 -16.20
C GLN A 624 34.11 -54.06 -15.81
N GLY A 625 33.88 -53.52 -14.62
CA GLY A 625 34.39 -52.23 -14.14
C GLY A 625 35.33 -52.32 -12.94
N ARG A 626 35.56 -51.20 -12.25
CA ARG A 626 36.45 -51.13 -11.09
C ARG A 626 35.68 -51.00 -9.79
N LEU A 627 35.81 -52.01 -8.94
CA LEU A 627 35.44 -51.99 -7.52
C LEU A 627 36.70 -51.79 -6.69
N GLU A 628 36.80 -50.69 -5.97
CA GLU A 628 38.02 -50.32 -5.23
C GLU A 628 37.71 -49.90 -3.79
N SER A 629 38.43 -50.50 -2.85
CA SER A 629 38.42 -50.11 -1.44
C SER A 629 39.83 -49.93 -0.91
N LYS A 630 40.09 -48.90 -0.11
CA LYS A 630 41.34 -48.79 0.66
C LYS A 630 41.29 -49.49 2.02
N GLY A 631 40.25 -50.26 2.29
CA GLY A 631 40.16 -51.12 3.47
C GLY A 631 39.63 -52.49 3.10
N THR A 632 38.33 -52.68 3.32
CA THR A 632 37.64 -53.94 3.04
C THR A 632 36.73 -53.79 1.83
N LEU A 633 36.73 -54.79 0.95
CA LEU A 633 35.81 -54.97 -0.16
C LEU A 633 34.99 -56.25 0.09
N GLU A 634 33.69 -56.11 0.32
CA GLU A 634 32.73 -57.20 0.49
C GLU A 634 31.75 -57.21 -0.69
N VAL A 635 31.62 -58.34 -1.37
CA VAL A 635 30.68 -58.51 -2.48
C VAL A 635 29.89 -59.79 -2.30
N SER A 636 28.57 -59.66 -2.31
CA SER A 636 27.64 -60.79 -2.25
C SER A 636 26.70 -60.76 -3.44
N ALA A 637 26.54 -61.87 -4.17
CA ALA A 637 25.56 -61.98 -5.25
C ALA A 637 24.98 -63.40 -5.39
N ALA A 638 23.85 -63.62 -6.07
CA ALA A 638 23.41 -64.98 -6.39
C ALA A 638 24.41 -65.71 -7.31
N ARG A 639 25.05 -64.96 -8.21
CA ARG A 639 26.16 -65.42 -9.06
C ARG A 639 27.10 -64.27 -9.34
N ILE A 640 28.41 -64.51 -9.32
CA ILE A 640 29.43 -63.51 -9.66
C ILE A 640 30.16 -63.95 -10.93
N GLU A 641 30.11 -63.12 -11.97
CA GLU A 641 30.87 -63.29 -13.21
C GLU A 641 31.81 -62.10 -13.39
N ASN A 642 33.12 -62.33 -13.27
CA ASN A 642 34.13 -61.31 -13.55
C ASN A 642 34.64 -61.49 -14.98
N THR A 643 34.48 -60.46 -15.79
CA THR A 643 34.81 -60.47 -17.22
C THR A 643 36.03 -59.59 -17.51
N ALA A 644 36.54 -59.63 -18.76
CA ALA A 644 37.72 -58.87 -19.15
C ALA A 644 37.53 -57.36 -18.90
N GLY A 645 38.34 -56.79 -18.02
CA GLY A 645 38.24 -55.39 -17.56
C GLY A 645 37.73 -55.23 -16.12
N GLY A 646 37.06 -56.25 -15.56
CA GLY A 646 36.56 -56.26 -14.19
C GLY A 646 37.67 -56.40 -13.15
N GLN A 647 37.69 -55.50 -12.16
CA GLN A 647 38.68 -55.45 -11.08
C GLN A 647 37.99 -55.45 -9.71
N PHE A 648 38.50 -56.27 -8.78
CA PHE A 648 38.18 -56.24 -7.35
C PHE A 648 39.45 -55.88 -6.59
N ASN A 649 39.57 -54.63 -6.17
CA ASN A 649 40.77 -54.12 -5.52
C ASN A 649 40.46 -53.77 -4.06
N ALA A 650 41.22 -54.35 -3.13
CA ALA A 650 41.29 -53.90 -1.76
C ALA A 650 42.75 -53.66 -1.38
N THR A 651 43.13 -52.40 -1.17
CA THR A 651 44.51 -52.02 -0.83
C THR A 651 44.51 -51.02 0.30
N ALA A 652 44.70 -51.50 1.53
CA ALA A 652 45.04 -50.63 2.65
C ALA A 652 46.46 -50.08 2.48
N GLY A 653 46.68 -48.84 2.90
CA GLY A 653 48.00 -48.17 2.77
C GLY A 653 49.16 -48.90 3.48
N ASN A 654 48.85 -49.91 4.30
CA ASN A 654 49.76 -50.82 5.00
C ASN A 654 49.78 -52.25 4.43
N GLY A 655 49.12 -52.51 3.28
CA GLY A 655 49.04 -53.82 2.64
C GLY A 655 47.95 -54.77 3.19
N SER A 656 47.15 -54.38 4.19
CA SER A 656 46.15 -55.25 4.84
C SER A 656 44.75 -55.21 4.21
N GLY A 657 44.62 -54.85 2.93
CA GLY A 657 43.32 -54.81 2.27
C GLY A 657 42.69 -56.20 2.17
N ARG A 658 41.38 -56.31 2.39
CA ARG A 658 40.67 -57.60 2.34
C ARG A 658 39.57 -57.59 1.29
N VAL A 659 39.60 -58.56 0.37
CA VAL A 659 38.48 -58.86 -0.54
C VAL A 659 37.74 -60.10 -0.04
N ALA A 660 36.43 -59.99 0.14
CA ALA A 660 35.54 -61.10 0.48
C ALA A 660 34.43 -61.18 -0.57
N LEU A 661 34.36 -62.32 -1.27
CA LEU A 661 33.33 -62.62 -2.26
C LEU A 661 32.47 -63.78 -1.73
N SER A 662 31.14 -63.63 -1.72
CA SER A 662 30.21 -64.67 -1.32
C SER A 662 29.07 -64.84 -2.31
N THR A 663 28.54 -66.05 -2.43
CA THR A 663 27.31 -66.31 -3.20
C THR A 663 26.11 -66.56 -2.28
N ALA A 664 24.94 -66.02 -2.62
CA ALA A 664 23.73 -66.17 -1.81
C ALA A 664 23.34 -67.66 -1.68
N GLY A 665 23.56 -68.24 -0.50
CA GLY A 665 23.38 -69.66 -0.20
C GLY A 665 24.41 -70.26 0.77
N ASP A 666 25.61 -69.68 0.88
CA ASP A 666 26.66 -70.18 1.77
C ASP A 666 26.69 -69.40 3.09
N SER A 667 25.83 -69.78 4.03
CA SER A 667 26.10 -69.51 5.44
C SER A 667 27.28 -70.38 5.88
N ALA A 668 28.46 -69.77 5.93
CA ALA A 668 29.66 -70.24 6.63
C ALA A 668 30.25 -71.60 6.17
N MET A 669 30.91 -71.65 5.00
CA MET A 669 32.02 -72.57 4.62
C MET A 669 32.71 -72.06 3.33
N PRO A 670 33.95 -72.47 2.99
CA PRO A 670 34.69 -71.88 1.87
C PRO A 670 34.00 -72.18 0.53
N VAL A 671 33.73 -71.11 -0.22
CA VAL A 671 33.00 -71.08 -1.50
C VAL A 671 33.46 -72.19 -2.46
N ALA A 672 32.51 -72.93 -3.03
CA ALA A 672 32.78 -73.79 -4.18
C ALA A 672 33.15 -72.91 -5.39
N TRP A 673 34.40 -73.05 -5.88
CA TRP A 673 34.96 -72.28 -7.01
C TRP A 673 34.14 -72.35 -8.32
N THR A 674 33.10 -73.18 -8.41
CA THR A 674 32.20 -73.29 -9.58
C THR A 674 31.17 -72.16 -9.71
N ALA A 675 30.87 -71.43 -8.63
CA ALA A 675 29.87 -70.34 -8.61
C ALA A 675 30.44 -68.95 -8.96
N ILE A 676 31.77 -68.79 -8.94
CA ILE A 676 32.49 -67.58 -9.35
C ILE A 676 33.18 -67.89 -10.68
N ARG A 677 32.74 -67.25 -11.77
CA ARG A 677 33.35 -67.46 -13.10
C ARG A 677 34.29 -66.31 -13.45
N TRP A 678 35.56 -66.63 -13.66
CA TRP A 678 36.56 -65.73 -14.23
C TRP A 678 36.68 -66.02 -15.72
N ARG A 679 36.24 -65.10 -16.59
CA ARG A 679 36.46 -65.23 -18.03
C ARG A 679 37.74 -64.48 -18.42
N CYS A 680 38.88 -65.15 -18.30
CA CYS A 680 40.08 -64.75 -19.03
C CYS A 680 39.91 -65.11 -20.51
N ARG A 681 39.95 -64.13 -21.41
CA ARG A 681 40.16 -64.40 -22.83
C ARG A 681 41.65 -64.73 -22.98
N LEU A 682 41.99 -66.01 -23.09
CA LEU A 682 43.26 -66.40 -23.70
C LEU A 682 43.29 -65.80 -25.12
N PRO A 683 44.38 -65.14 -25.55
CA PRO A 683 44.50 -64.66 -26.92
C PRO A 683 44.45 -65.87 -27.85
N THR A 684 43.44 -65.92 -28.72
CA THR A 684 43.42 -66.86 -29.83
C THR A 684 44.24 -66.27 -30.97
N SER A 685 45.31 -66.98 -31.30
CA SER A 685 46.31 -66.74 -32.36
C SER A 685 45.73 -66.53 -33.77
N PRO A 686 46.56 -66.09 -34.74
CA PRO A 686 46.78 -67.01 -35.87
C PRO A 686 48.23 -67.07 -36.42
N THR A 687 48.67 -68.32 -36.57
CA THR A 687 49.53 -68.94 -37.61
C THR A 687 51.01 -68.53 -37.82
N PRO A 688 51.88 -69.51 -38.16
CA PRO A 688 53.32 -69.32 -38.39
C PRO A 688 53.66 -69.10 -39.88
N ALA A 689 54.75 -68.37 -40.15
CA ALA A 689 55.67 -68.55 -41.29
C ALA A 689 56.77 -67.45 -41.30
N PRO A 690 57.95 -67.68 -41.90
CA PRO A 690 58.57 -68.93 -42.30
C PRO A 690 59.60 -69.46 -41.27
#